data_AF-A0A3Q2U4L0-F1
#
_entry.id   AF-A0A3Q2U4L0-F1
#
_cell.length_a   1.000
_cell.length_b   1.000
_cell.length_c   1.000
_cell.angle_alpha   90.00
_cell.angle_beta   90.00
_cell.angle_gamma   90.00
#
_symmetry.space_group_name_H-M   'P 1'
#
loop_
_entity.id
_entity.type
_entity.pdbx_description
1 polymer ?
#
loop_
_entity_poly.entity_id
_entity_poly.type
_entity_poly.pdbx_seq_one_letter_code
_entity_poly.pdbx_strand_id
1 'polypeptide(L)'
;NKPVVALESTIITHGMPYPHNLSTAKEVEAIVRGEGATPATVGVIEGEIRVGLSSEELDHLARSKSPLKVSRRDLPYVVSKGLSGGTTVSATMIAAHRAGIPVFVTGGIGGVHRDGQNSLDISADLTELGRTPIAVVSAGVKSILDIGRTLEFLETQGVCVATYGASDNFPAFFTPDSGFTSACNVHDPREAAELIANAMSLGLQSGVLIAVPIPEEYAATGRQIQEAIKTAVTAVSSEGITGKDVTPFILQKVNELTQGKSLQSNIALIHNNAKVGSQIACALSNMKACLLLVCLVVIGGTNVDFIAKAKTKKLQSGQTNPGSVFQSFGGVGRNIADSLSRLDKKPLFISATGADANSEAVFNHCKHMNTSGVARLEKHNTATYCAVMNENGELSVGLGDMDIHEQITEHYVLQFERQISSATLVCIDGNIPVPTINYVCSLAGKYNSKIWYEPTDADKACKPFLSDAWKSLSYLSPNLKELCMINKTLGLTAPEELPSTLDGILMLAVALSRPLLENLHCLVVTLGPDGVLLCGEHDAGSVDLRPRTHRGKRRLCGLHYPALTVTPEEIVNVSGAGDSFAGALMAGILQGKDTDRCVRMGLLAARMSLASPHPISPILTLDSVDPDKVPAENWPTPGFVWMD
;
A
#
# COMPACT_ATOMS: atom_id res chain seq x y z
N ASN A 1 8.55 7.54 3.46
CA ASN A 1 7.72 7.34 4.68
C ASN A 1 8.28 8.04 5.92
N LYS A 2 8.92 9.22 5.83
CA LYS A 2 9.25 9.97 7.07
C LYS A 2 7.94 10.52 7.67
N PRO A 3 7.77 10.53 9.00
CA PRO A 3 6.57 11.08 9.62
C PRO A 3 6.46 12.59 9.37
N VAL A 4 5.29 13.03 8.94
CA VAL A 4 4.97 14.44 8.66
C VAL A 4 3.73 14.82 9.46
N VAL A 5 3.75 16.00 10.08
CA VAL A 5 2.62 16.56 10.82
C VAL A 5 2.22 17.89 10.18
N ALA A 6 0.99 17.97 9.69
CA ALA A 6 0.45 19.24 9.20
C ALA A 6 0.13 20.18 10.37
N LEU A 7 0.24 21.49 10.14
CA LEU A 7 -0.11 22.55 11.09
C LEU A 7 -0.93 23.62 10.36
N GLU A 8 -1.89 24.26 11.02
CA GLU A 8 -2.67 25.36 10.42
C GLU A 8 -2.02 26.72 10.60
N SER A 9 -2.38 27.69 9.76
CA SER A 9 -1.89 29.08 9.85
C SER A 9 -2.96 30.09 10.32
N THR A 10 -4.21 29.67 10.54
CA THR A 10 -5.22 30.54 11.19
C THR A 10 -4.84 30.87 12.63
N ILE A 11 -4.23 29.93 13.37
CA ILE A 11 -3.70 30.21 14.71
C ILE A 11 -2.66 31.35 14.69
N ILE A 12 -1.87 31.44 13.61
CA ILE A 12 -0.83 32.45 13.42
C ILE A 12 -1.43 33.82 13.05
N THR A 13 -2.41 33.81 12.15
CA THR A 13 -2.97 35.04 11.56
C THR A 13 -4.11 35.65 12.40
N HIS A 14 -4.90 34.83 13.08
CA HIS A 14 -6.11 35.24 13.80
C HIS A 14 -6.22 34.68 15.22
N GLY A 15 -5.40 33.70 15.59
CA GLY A 15 -5.49 33.00 16.88
C GLY A 15 -4.67 33.64 18.00
N MET A 16 -3.59 34.34 17.67
CA MET A 16 -2.67 34.93 18.64
C MET A 16 -2.15 36.31 18.16
N PRO A 17 -1.84 37.24 19.07
CA PRO A 17 -1.25 38.53 18.71
C PRO A 17 0.25 38.41 18.41
N TYR A 18 0.77 39.27 17.55
CA TYR A 18 2.22 39.43 17.35
C TYR A 18 2.89 40.03 18.61
N PRO A 19 4.09 39.56 19.02
CA PRO A 19 4.96 38.55 18.39
C PRO A 19 4.67 37.09 18.79
N HIS A 20 3.72 36.86 19.70
CA HIS A 20 3.44 35.53 20.24
C HIS A 20 2.97 34.54 19.18
N ASN A 21 2.24 35.00 18.16
CA ASN A 21 1.84 34.16 17.04
C ASN A 21 3.02 33.51 16.31
N LEU A 22 4.06 34.29 15.99
CA LEU A 22 5.24 33.82 15.27
C LEU A 22 6.13 32.96 16.18
N SER A 23 6.35 33.37 17.43
CA SER A 23 7.16 32.60 18.37
C SER A 23 6.54 31.23 18.62
N THR A 24 5.23 31.18 18.89
CA THR A 24 4.50 29.93 19.11
C THR A 24 4.52 29.05 17.86
N ALA A 25 4.34 29.60 16.66
CA ALA A 25 4.43 28.81 15.42
C ALA A 25 5.80 28.13 15.28
N LYS A 26 6.88 28.87 15.53
CA LYS A 26 8.26 28.34 15.47
C LYS A 26 8.53 27.31 16.56
N GLU A 27 8.04 27.54 17.78
CA GLU A 27 8.14 26.61 18.91
C GLU A 27 7.40 25.30 18.61
N VAL A 28 6.19 25.37 18.06
CA VAL A 28 5.42 24.19 17.62
C VAL A 28 6.17 23.42 16.54
N GLU A 29 6.71 24.09 15.51
CA GLU A 29 7.53 23.39 14.51
C GLU A 29 8.79 22.77 15.13
N ALA A 30 9.41 23.41 16.12
CA ALA A 30 10.56 22.87 16.82
C ALA A 30 10.21 21.63 17.65
N ILE A 31 9.05 21.61 18.31
CA ILE A 31 8.53 20.43 19.03
C ILE A 31 8.32 19.27 18.06
N VAL A 32 7.68 19.52 16.92
CA VAL A 32 7.45 18.47 15.90
C VAL A 32 8.77 17.87 15.43
N ARG A 33 9.78 18.72 15.16
CA ARG A 33 11.14 18.27 14.80
C ARG A 33 11.80 17.49 15.94
N GLY A 34 11.63 17.94 17.19
CA GLY A 34 12.21 17.31 18.38
C GLY A 34 11.66 15.90 18.65
N GLU A 35 10.40 15.64 18.31
CA GLU A 35 9.76 14.33 18.42
C GLU A 35 10.02 13.41 17.19
N GLY A 36 10.85 13.84 16.25
CA GLY A 36 11.28 13.04 15.10
C GLY A 36 10.38 13.14 13.86
N ALA A 37 9.42 14.07 13.83
CA ALA A 37 8.55 14.32 12.69
C ALA A 37 8.95 15.60 11.91
N THR A 38 8.50 15.71 10.67
CA THR A 38 8.67 16.92 9.86
C THR A 38 7.40 17.79 9.94
N PRO A 39 7.49 19.05 10.41
CA PRO A 39 6.34 19.96 10.40
C PRO A 39 6.05 20.43 8.98
N ALA A 40 4.76 20.53 8.66
CA ALA A 40 4.27 21.10 7.41
C ALA A 40 3.18 22.13 7.72
N THR A 41 3.59 23.35 8.09
CA THR A 41 2.63 24.45 8.26
C THR A 41 1.98 24.77 6.92
N VAL A 42 0.65 24.81 6.90
CA VAL A 42 -0.15 25.04 5.69
C VAL A 42 -0.62 26.48 5.65
N GLY A 43 -0.52 27.12 4.49
CA GLY A 43 -1.04 28.47 4.25
C GLY A 43 -1.33 28.70 2.78
N VAL A 44 -1.96 29.82 2.45
CA VAL A 44 -2.06 30.30 1.06
C VAL A 44 -1.14 31.51 0.92
N ILE A 45 -0.19 31.45 0.00
CA ILE A 45 0.77 32.51 -0.29
C ILE A 45 0.60 32.88 -1.75
N GLU A 46 0.16 34.12 -2.02
CA GLU A 46 0.03 34.66 -3.38
C GLU A 46 -0.82 33.77 -4.32
N GLY A 47 -1.88 33.17 -3.77
CA GLY A 47 -2.79 32.26 -4.48
C GLY A 47 -2.31 30.81 -4.55
N GLU A 48 -1.12 30.48 -4.05
CA GLU A 48 -0.64 29.11 -3.98
C GLU A 48 -0.92 28.48 -2.61
N ILE A 49 -1.58 27.32 -2.60
CA ILE A 49 -1.73 26.52 -1.38
C ILE A 49 -0.37 25.85 -1.12
N ARG A 50 0.29 26.25 -0.03
CA ARG A 50 1.59 25.73 0.37
C ARG A 50 1.47 24.81 1.56
N VAL A 51 2.09 23.63 1.46
CA VAL A 51 2.15 22.61 2.51
C VAL A 51 3.59 22.52 2.96
N GLY A 52 3.91 23.19 4.07
CA GLY A 52 5.28 23.50 4.49
C GLY A 52 5.65 24.92 4.08
N LEU A 53 5.50 25.87 5.01
CA LEU A 53 5.92 27.26 4.84
C LEU A 53 7.40 27.45 5.21
N SER A 54 8.07 28.36 4.52
CA SER A 54 9.39 28.83 4.92
C SER A 54 9.32 29.73 6.18
N SER A 55 10.47 29.99 6.79
CA SER A 55 10.53 30.91 7.94
C SER A 55 10.12 32.34 7.56
N GLU A 56 10.41 32.75 6.33
CA GLU A 56 10.04 34.05 5.78
C GLU A 56 8.53 34.12 5.52
N GLU A 57 7.92 33.06 4.99
CA GLU A 57 6.48 32.99 4.75
C GLU A 57 5.67 32.98 6.06
N LEU A 58 6.18 32.29 7.08
CA LEU A 58 5.62 32.33 8.44
C LEU A 58 5.66 33.74 9.02
N ASP A 59 6.81 34.43 8.92
CA ASP A 59 6.95 35.81 9.39
C ASP A 59 6.03 36.77 8.61
N HIS A 60 5.91 36.58 7.29
CA HIS A 60 4.99 37.33 6.43
C HIS A 60 3.54 37.19 6.88
N LEU A 61 3.06 35.95 7.10
CA LEU A 61 1.70 35.71 7.59
C LEU A 61 1.50 36.28 9.00
N ALA A 62 2.49 36.14 9.90
CA ALA A 62 2.38 36.60 11.28
C ALA A 62 2.36 38.12 11.44
N ARG A 63 3.03 38.86 10.54
CA ARG A 63 3.06 40.34 10.52
C ARG A 63 1.94 40.95 9.68
N SER A 64 1.22 40.15 8.90
CA SER A 64 0.14 40.64 8.05
C SER A 64 -0.91 41.36 8.89
N LYS A 65 -1.25 42.60 8.51
CA LYS A 65 -2.24 43.41 9.23
C LYS A 65 -3.69 43.02 8.92
N SER A 66 -3.91 42.36 7.78
CA SER A 66 -5.24 41.95 7.31
C SER A 66 -5.16 40.64 6.52
N PRO A 67 -4.64 39.55 7.13
CA PRO A 67 -4.62 38.24 6.48
C PRO A 67 -6.04 37.72 6.29
N LEU A 68 -6.32 37.04 5.17
CA LEU A 68 -7.60 36.36 5.00
C LEU A 68 -7.64 35.10 5.86
N LYS A 69 -8.76 34.87 6.54
CA LYS A 69 -9.07 33.57 7.17
C LYS A 69 -9.67 32.65 6.11
N VAL A 70 -8.96 31.58 5.76
CA VAL A 70 -9.29 30.74 4.61
C VAL A 70 -9.89 29.41 5.09
N SER A 71 -11.18 29.22 4.90
CA SER A 71 -11.88 27.93 5.04
C SER A 71 -12.09 27.28 3.67
N ARG A 72 -12.71 26.09 3.65
CA ARG A 72 -13.01 25.32 2.42
C ARG A 72 -13.64 26.20 1.34
N ARG A 73 -14.63 27.02 1.69
CA ARG A 73 -15.37 27.85 0.74
C ARG A 73 -14.55 29.01 0.19
N ASP A 74 -13.55 29.46 0.94
CA ASP A 74 -12.75 30.64 0.61
C ASP A 74 -11.57 30.27 -0.30
N LEU A 75 -11.10 29.01 -0.26
CA LEU A 75 -9.98 28.51 -1.06
C LEU A 75 -10.06 28.90 -2.54
N PRO A 76 -11.17 28.66 -3.28
CA PRO A 76 -11.22 29.00 -4.71
C PRO A 76 -11.04 30.49 -4.96
N TYR A 77 -11.62 31.34 -4.10
CA TYR A 77 -11.54 32.79 -4.24
C TYR A 77 -10.10 33.27 -4.00
N VAL A 78 -9.50 32.88 -2.87
CA VAL A 78 -8.13 33.30 -2.49
C VAL A 78 -7.11 32.87 -3.54
N VAL A 79 -7.21 31.62 -4.02
CA VAL A 79 -6.37 31.08 -5.09
C VAL A 79 -6.56 31.85 -6.39
N SER A 80 -7.80 32.05 -6.84
CA SER A 80 -8.09 32.74 -8.12
C SER A 80 -7.64 34.20 -8.16
N LYS A 81 -7.47 34.83 -6.99
CA LYS A 81 -7.10 36.24 -6.86
C LYS A 81 -5.63 36.46 -6.53
N GLY A 82 -4.83 35.39 -6.39
CA GLY A 82 -3.42 35.54 -6.00
C GLY A 82 -3.26 36.12 -4.59
N LEU A 83 -4.20 35.83 -3.67
CA LEU A 83 -4.20 36.42 -2.33
C LEU A 83 -3.50 35.49 -1.32
N SER A 84 -3.04 36.08 -0.20
CA SER A 84 -2.46 35.33 0.91
C SER A 84 -3.42 35.25 2.09
N GLY A 85 -3.38 34.14 2.83
CA GLY A 85 -4.26 33.93 3.96
C GLY A 85 -3.88 32.72 4.81
N GLY A 86 -4.31 32.77 6.07
CA GLY A 86 -4.15 31.67 7.02
C GLY A 86 -5.24 30.63 6.80
N THR A 87 -4.87 29.36 6.63
CA THR A 87 -5.83 28.26 6.50
C THR A 87 -6.39 27.87 7.85
N THR A 88 -7.70 27.65 7.91
CA THR A 88 -8.41 27.06 9.07
C THR A 88 -8.20 25.55 9.11
N VAL A 89 -8.74 24.88 10.13
CA VAL A 89 -8.76 23.41 10.23
C VAL A 89 -9.29 22.78 8.94
N SER A 90 -10.48 23.17 8.48
CA SER A 90 -11.06 22.66 7.22
C SER A 90 -10.14 22.80 5.99
N ALA A 91 -9.61 24.00 5.72
CA ALA A 91 -8.73 24.22 4.57
C ALA A 91 -7.39 23.47 4.70
N THR A 92 -6.85 23.38 5.92
CA THR A 92 -5.61 22.66 6.22
C THR A 92 -5.77 21.17 6.01
N MET A 93 -6.90 20.59 6.44
CA MET A 93 -7.22 19.18 6.21
C MET A 93 -7.22 18.83 4.71
N ILE A 94 -7.89 19.64 3.88
CA ILE A 94 -7.96 19.42 2.43
C ILE A 94 -6.55 19.40 1.82
N ALA A 95 -5.72 20.39 2.16
CA ALA A 95 -4.37 20.51 1.62
C ALA A 95 -3.45 19.39 2.11
N ALA A 96 -3.46 19.11 3.42
CA ALA A 96 -2.65 18.07 4.04
C ALA A 96 -3.00 16.68 3.53
N HIS A 97 -4.30 16.36 3.43
CA HIS A 97 -4.75 15.07 2.89
C HIS A 97 -4.35 14.89 1.43
N ARG A 98 -4.51 15.92 0.59
CA ARG A 98 -4.03 15.90 -0.81
C ARG A 98 -2.52 15.75 -0.93
N ALA A 99 -1.76 16.24 0.03
CA ALA A 99 -0.31 16.05 0.13
C ALA A 99 0.08 14.68 0.72
N GLY A 100 -0.89 13.82 1.06
CA GLY A 100 -0.64 12.49 1.64
C GLY A 100 -0.21 12.52 3.10
N ILE A 101 -0.45 13.62 3.82
CA ILE A 101 -0.11 13.78 5.24
C ILE A 101 -1.26 13.22 6.09
N PRO A 102 -1.02 12.18 6.92
CA PRO A 102 -2.09 11.49 7.65
C PRO A 102 -2.46 12.13 8.99
N VAL A 103 -1.61 13.00 9.55
CA VAL A 103 -1.79 13.60 10.88
C VAL A 103 -1.69 15.13 10.79
N PHE A 104 -2.68 15.81 11.35
CA PHE A 104 -2.78 17.25 11.46
C PHE A 104 -2.95 17.64 12.92
N VAL A 105 -2.14 18.58 13.42
CA VAL A 105 -2.24 19.14 14.77
C VAL A 105 -2.82 20.56 14.72
N THR A 106 -3.76 20.84 15.62
CA THR A 106 -4.26 22.19 15.90
C THR A 106 -4.47 22.39 17.40
N GLY A 107 -4.78 23.61 17.82
CA GLY A 107 -5.12 23.90 19.21
C GLY A 107 -6.46 23.28 19.55
N GLY A 108 -7.48 23.60 18.75
CA GLY A 108 -8.87 23.20 18.98
C GLY A 108 -9.66 23.38 17.70
N ILE A 109 -10.50 22.40 17.38
CA ILE A 109 -11.36 22.48 16.20
C ILE A 109 -12.47 23.51 16.41
N GLY A 110 -13.02 24.02 15.30
CA GLY A 110 -14.35 24.65 15.34
C GLY A 110 -15.44 23.62 15.63
N GLY A 111 -16.68 24.10 15.75
CA GLY A 111 -17.79 23.24 16.15
C GLY A 111 -19.13 23.96 16.03
N VAL A 112 -20.15 23.41 16.68
CA VAL A 112 -21.46 24.04 16.78
C VAL A 112 -21.36 25.19 17.78
N HIS A 113 -21.72 26.41 17.37
CA HIS A 113 -21.74 27.54 18.29
C HIS A 113 -22.84 27.37 19.34
N ARG A 114 -22.70 28.06 20.47
CA ARG A 114 -23.78 28.13 21.46
C ARG A 114 -24.99 28.79 20.81
N ASP A 115 -26.16 28.17 20.98
CA ASP A 115 -27.41 28.48 20.23
C ASP A 115 -27.42 28.04 18.74
N GLY A 116 -26.47 27.20 18.32
CA GLY A 116 -26.34 26.71 16.94
C GLY A 116 -27.57 25.95 16.40
N GLN A 117 -28.43 25.41 17.26
CA GLN A 117 -29.69 24.78 16.86
C GLN A 117 -30.69 25.79 16.27
N ASN A 118 -30.57 27.08 16.62
CA ASN A 118 -31.42 28.15 16.11
C ASN A 118 -30.68 28.98 15.05
N SER A 119 -29.42 29.34 15.30
CA SER A 119 -28.63 30.20 14.40
C SER A 119 -28.05 29.47 13.20
N LEU A 120 -27.91 28.14 13.28
CA LEU A 120 -27.18 27.30 12.34
C LEU A 120 -25.71 27.75 12.14
N ASP A 121 -25.14 28.46 13.12
CA ASP A 121 -23.73 28.82 13.14
C ASP A 121 -22.89 27.60 13.53
N ILE A 122 -22.49 26.83 12.50
CA ILE A 122 -21.77 25.57 12.61
C ILE A 122 -20.49 25.67 11.78
N SER A 123 -19.35 25.39 12.39
CA SER A 123 -18.07 25.41 11.70
C SER A 123 -18.02 24.40 10.55
N ALA A 124 -17.49 24.85 9.40
CA ALA A 124 -17.18 23.98 8.26
C ALA A 124 -16.16 22.88 8.61
N ASP A 125 -15.43 23.00 9.71
CA ASP A 125 -14.50 21.97 10.20
C ASP A 125 -15.20 20.62 10.44
N LEU A 126 -16.44 20.63 10.95
CA LEU A 126 -17.17 19.39 11.25
C LEU A 126 -17.55 18.63 9.97
N THR A 127 -18.07 19.35 8.98
CA THR A 127 -18.39 18.77 7.68
C THR A 127 -17.13 18.34 6.93
N GLU A 128 -16.01 19.03 7.13
CA GLU A 128 -14.73 18.61 6.55
C GLU A 128 -14.19 17.33 7.19
N LEU A 129 -14.32 17.19 8.52
CA LEU A 129 -14.05 15.93 9.23
C LEU A 129 -14.91 14.79 8.66
N GLY A 130 -16.16 15.03 8.25
CA GLY A 130 -16.98 14.03 7.58
C GLY A 130 -16.56 13.66 6.14
N ARG A 131 -15.60 14.39 5.54
CA ARG A 131 -15.25 14.27 4.10
C ARG A 131 -13.80 13.95 3.80
N THR A 132 -12.90 14.29 4.72
CA THR A 132 -11.47 14.24 4.47
C THR A 132 -10.81 13.25 5.43
N PRO A 133 -10.32 12.10 4.93
CA PRO A 133 -9.74 11.06 5.78
C PRO A 133 -8.32 11.44 6.22
N ILE A 134 -8.28 12.20 7.33
CA ILE A 134 -7.07 12.64 8.03
C ILE A 134 -7.33 12.61 9.54
N ALA A 135 -6.30 12.31 10.33
CA ALA A 135 -6.38 12.41 11.78
C ALA A 135 -6.11 13.84 12.23
N VAL A 136 -7.01 14.42 13.03
CA VAL A 136 -6.88 15.74 13.63
C VAL A 136 -6.65 15.58 15.12
N VAL A 137 -5.53 16.08 15.61
CA VAL A 137 -5.14 16.08 17.02
C VAL A 137 -5.37 17.49 17.58
N SER A 138 -6.24 17.60 18.59
CA SER A 138 -6.58 18.89 19.19
C SER A 138 -6.96 18.76 20.66
N ALA A 139 -7.06 19.87 21.38
CA ALA A 139 -7.55 19.89 22.77
C ALA A 139 -9.08 19.81 22.83
N GLY A 140 -9.69 18.99 21.96
CA GLY A 140 -11.12 18.96 21.72
C GLY A 140 -11.60 20.17 20.90
N VAL A 141 -12.75 20.70 21.28
CA VAL A 141 -13.45 21.81 20.60
C VAL A 141 -13.19 23.10 21.35
N LYS A 142 -13.01 24.22 20.62
CA LYS A 142 -12.81 25.54 21.25
C LYS A 142 -13.89 25.84 22.29
N SER A 143 -13.49 26.30 23.47
CA SER A 143 -14.33 26.43 24.66
C SER A 143 -15.53 27.40 24.56
N ILE A 144 -15.53 28.28 23.55
CA ILE A 144 -16.64 29.19 23.24
C ILE A 144 -17.84 28.48 22.59
N LEU A 145 -17.67 27.22 22.19
CA LEU A 145 -18.64 26.43 21.42
C LEU A 145 -19.48 25.52 22.32
N ASP A 146 -20.42 24.82 21.71
CA ASP A 146 -21.28 23.81 22.32
C ASP A 146 -20.71 22.41 22.07
N ILE A 147 -20.11 21.81 23.10
CA ILE A 147 -19.43 20.51 23.00
C ILE A 147 -20.42 19.39 22.73
N GLY A 148 -21.53 19.32 23.48
CA GLY A 148 -22.54 18.27 23.31
C GLY A 148 -23.09 18.23 21.90
N ARG A 149 -23.52 19.38 21.36
CA ARG A 149 -24.01 19.45 19.97
C ARG A 149 -22.93 19.18 18.94
N THR A 150 -21.69 19.54 19.23
CA THR A 150 -20.57 19.23 18.34
C THR A 150 -20.32 17.74 18.23
N LEU A 151 -20.36 17.00 19.34
CA LEU A 151 -20.20 15.55 19.36
C LEU A 151 -21.33 14.84 18.59
N GLU A 152 -22.59 15.25 18.81
CA GLU A 152 -23.75 14.74 18.05
C GLU A 152 -23.63 14.98 16.54
N PHE A 153 -23.13 16.16 16.15
CA PHE A 153 -22.91 16.48 14.74
C PHE A 153 -21.78 15.62 14.15
N LEU A 154 -20.69 15.40 14.88
CA LEU A 154 -19.57 14.55 14.45
C LEU A 154 -19.99 13.09 14.29
N GLU A 155 -20.81 12.58 15.21
CA GLU A 155 -21.44 11.25 15.07
C GLU A 155 -22.26 11.17 13.78
N THR A 156 -23.11 12.17 13.53
CA THR A 156 -23.93 12.24 12.30
C THR A 156 -23.07 12.28 11.03
N GLN A 157 -21.88 12.89 11.08
CA GLN A 157 -20.92 12.93 9.97
C GLN A 157 -20.05 11.67 9.85
N GLY A 158 -20.25 10.67 10.73
CA GLY A 158 -19.45 9.44 10.73
C GLY A 158 -17.99 9.65 11.13
N VAL A 159 -17.71 10.67 11.95
CA VAL A 159 -16.36 10.99 12.42
C VAL A 159 -16.05 10.18 13.67
N CYS A 160 -14.95 9.43 13.65
CA CYS A 160 -14.48 8.72 14.83
C CYS A 160 -13.85 9.73 15.82
N VAL A 161 -14.39 9.81 17.04
CA VAL A 161 -13.89 10.70 18.10
C VAL A 161 -13.33 9.86 19.25
N ALA A 162 -12.04 10.04 19.53
CA ALA A 162 -11.33 9.39 20.61
C ALA A 162 -10.74 10.41 21.60
N THR A 163 -10.85 10.17 22.90
CA THR A 163 -10.04 10.91 23.90
C THR A 163 -8.69 10.22 24.07
N TYR A 164 -7.63 11.01 24.18
CA TYR A 164 -6.28 10.54 24.44
C TYR A 164 -5.98 10.57 25.95
N GLY A 165 -5.52 9.44 26.50
CA GLY A 165 -5.12 9.30 27.90
C GLY A 165 -5.99 8.30 28.67
N ALA A 166 -5.97 8.36 29.99
CA ALA A 166 -6.61 7.36 30.86
C ALA A 166 -8.13 7.56 31.08
N SER A 167 -8.72 8.66 30.59
CA SER A 167 -10.11 9.02 30.84
C SER A 167 -10.90 9.12 29.55
N ASP A 168 -12.18 8.74 29.61
CA ASP A 168 -13.14 8.89 28.51
C ASP A 168 -13.68 10.31 28.38
N ASN A 169 -13.38 11.20 29.34
CA ASN A 169 -13.85 12.58 29.38
C ASN A 169 -13.30 13.37 28.20
N PHE A 170 -14.19 13.88 27.36
CA PHE A 170 -13.82 14.77 26.27
C PHE A 170 -13.31 16.10 26.84
N PRO A 171 -12.14 16.61 26.42
CA PRO A 171 -11.58 17.86 26.93
C PRO A 171 -12.32 19.09 26.40
N ALA A 172 -12.45 20.12 27.23
CA ALA A 172 -13.06 21.41 26.86
C ALA A 172 -12.01 22.49 26.55
N PHE A 173 -10.98 22.16 25.77
CA PHE A 173 -9.89 23.05 25.38
C PHE A 173 -8.98 23.47 26.54
N PHE A 174 -9.46 24.30 27.46
CA PHE A 174 -8.71 24.75 28.63
C PHE A 174 -8.87 23.84 29.84
N THR A 175 -9.83 22.91 29.85
CA THR A 175 -10.01 21.93 30.94
C THR A 175 -9.96 20.51 30.40
N PRO A 176 -9.40 19.55 31.18
CA PRO A 176 -9.36 18.15 30.77
C PRO A 176 -10.73 17.47 30.80
N ASP A 177 -11.72 18.09 31.44
CA ASP A 177 -13.09 17.57 31.57
C ASP A 177 -14.10 18.62 31.09
N SER A 178 -15.00 18.20 30.20
CA SER A 178 -16.10 18.99 29.67
C SER A 178 -17.47 18.62 30.25
N GLY A 179 -17.57 17.53 31.00
CA GLY A 179 -18.82 16.88 31.36
C GLY A 179 -19.42 15.99 30.26
N PHE A 180 -18.73 15.84 29.11
CA PHE A 180 -19.09 14.92 28.03
C PHE A 180 -18.00 13.86 27.85
N THR A 181 -18.35 12.71 27.26
CA THR A 181 -17.43 11.61 26.97
C THR A 181 -17.26 11.42 25.46
N SER A 182 -16.10 10.90 25.06
CA SER A 182 -15.90 10.43 23.67
C SER A 182 -16.54 9.07 23.44
N ALA A 183 -16.75 8.72 22.16
CA ALA A 183 -17.22 7.39 21.77
C ALA A 183 -16.18 6.30 22.03
N CYS A 184 -14.89 6.65 21.99
CA CYS A 184 -13.79 5.75 22.30
C CYS A 184 -12.64 6.49 23.00
N ASN A 185 -11.68 5.72 23.49
CA ASN A 185 -10.50 6.21 24.20
C ASN A 185 -9.25 5.49 23.65
N VAL A 186 -8.12 6.20 23.63
CA VAL A 186 -6.80 5.67 23.28
C VAL A 186 -5.79 6.11 24.33
N HIS A 187 -5.01 5.19 24.87
CA HIS A 187 -4.17 5.45 26.04
C HIS A 187 -2.79 6.02 25.71
N ASP A 188 -2.27 5.69 24.52
CA ASP A 188 -0.90 6.04 24.14
C ASP A 188 -0.79 6.32 22.61
N PRO A 189 0.39 6.80 22.14
CA PRO A 189 0.56 7.15 20.72
C PRO A 189 0.44 5.94 19.77
N ARG A 190 0.69 4.73 20.27
CA ARG A 190 0.60 3.51 19.47
C ARG A 190 -0.86 3.11 19.26
N GLU A 191 -1.67 3.10 20.29
CA GLU A 191 -3.12 2.83 20.16
C GLU A 191 -3.79 3.86 19.25
N ALA A 192 -3.45 5.14 19.40
CA ALA A 192 -3.93 6.19 18.52
C ALA A 192 -3.48 5.97 17.05
N ALA A 193 -2.24 5.53 16.82
CA ALA A 193 -1.76 5.17 15.49
C ALA A 193 -2.45 3.92 14.92
N GLU A 194 -2.75 2.90 15.74
CA GLU A 194 -3.52 1.71 15.38
C GLU A 194 -4.94 2.09 14.94
N LEU A 195 -5.62 2.95 15.70
CA LEU A 195 -6.94 3.48 15.35
C LEU A 195 -6.92 4.18 13.98
N ILE A 196 -5.95 5.09 13.75
CA ILE A 196 -5.80 5.81 12.49
C ILE A 196 -5.49 4.84 11.34
N ALA A 197 -4.59 3.89 11.55
CA ALA A 197 -4.23 2.92 10.51
C ALA A 197 -5.41 2.02 10.13
N ASN A 198 -6.21 1.58 11.10
CA ASN A 198 -7.42 0.79 10.85
C ASN A 198 -8.47 1.59 10.09
N ALA A 199 -8.71 2.85 10.48
CA ALA A 199 -9.60 3.75 9.74
C ALA A 199 -9.18 3.90 8.26
N MET A 200 -7.88 4.05 8.01
CA MET A 200 -7.33 4.07 6.65
C MET A 200 -7.52 2.74 5.92
N SER A 201 -7.29 1.60 6.59
CA SER A 201 -7.37 0.26 5.99
C SER A 201 -8.80 -0.12 5.58
N LEU A 202 -9.80 0.35 6.33
CA LEU A 202 -11.22 0.15 6.05
C LEU A 202 -11.72 1.04 4.89
N GLY A 203 -10.88 1.95 4.39
CA GLY A 203 -11.24 2.86 3.29
C GLY A 203 -12.29 3.91 3.67
N LEU A 204 -12.44 4.22 4.97
CA LEU A 204 -13.41 5.19 5.46
C LEU A 204 -13.10 6.58 4.87
N GLN A 205 -14.15 7.28 4.46
CA GLN A 205 -14.07 8.61 3.83
C GLN A 205 -14.26 9.77 4.84
N SER A 206 -14.11 9.48 6.13
CA SER A 206 -14.17 10.45 7.23
C SER A 206 -12.83 10.52 7.96
N GLY A 207 -12.60 11.63 8.65
CA GLY A 207 -11.46 11.87 9.51
C GLY A 207 -11.62 11.21 10.88
N VAL A 208 -10.53 11.28 11.66
CA VAL A 208 -10.48 10.84 13.05
C VAL A 208 -10.11 12.05 13.91
N LEU A 209 -10.87 12.31 14.97
CA LEU A 209 -10.55 13.33 15.96
C LEU A 209 -9.93 12.66 17.20
N ILE A 210 -8.67 13.00 17.48
CA ILE A 210 -7.99 12.62 18.72
C ILE A 210 -7.98 13.83 19.65
N ALA A 211 -8.81 13.79 20.68
CA ALA A 211 -8.97 14.86 21.65
C ALA A 211 -7.97 14.68 22.82
N VAL A 212 -6.98 15.55 22.89
CA VAL A 212 -5.87 15.52 23.85
C VAL A 212 -6.13 16.51 24.98
N PRO A 213 -6.30 16.08 26.23
CA PRO A 213 -6.45 16.98 27.36
C PRO A 213 -5.26 17.93 27.52
N ILE A 214 -5.52 19.17 27.96
CA ILE A 214 -4.46 20.09 28.38
C ILE A 214 -3.63 19.47 29.52
N PRO A 215 -2.32 19.72 29.62
CA PRO A 215 -1.51 19.18 30.72
C PRO A 215 -2.07 19.54 32.10
N GLU A 216 -1.98 18.60 33.03
CA GLU A 216 -2.62 18.66 34.37
C GLU A 216 -2.22 19.91 35.17
N GLU A 217 -0.97 20.36 35.02
CA GLU A 217 -0.44 21.58 35.65
C GLU A 217 -1.19 22.86 35.25
N TYR A 218 -1.87 22.87 34.10
CA TYR A 218 -2.71 23.99 33.64
C TYR A 218 -4.20 23.82 33.95
N ALA A 219 -4.64 22.66 34.47
CA ALA A 219 -6.07 22.37 34.67
C ALA A 219 -6.76 23.31 35.68
N ALA A 220 -6.05 23.75 36.73
CA ALA A 220 -6.58 24.71 37.71
C ALA A 220 -6.84 26.09 37.08
N THR A 221 -5.87 26.58 36.30
CA THR A 221 -6.01 27.81 35.50
C THR A 221 -7.12 27.67 34.47
N GLY A 222 -7.24 26.49 33.87
CA GLY A 222 -8.31 26.12 32.94
C GLY A 222 -9.71 26.36 33.46
N ARG A 223 -9.98 25.96 34.72
CA ARG A 223 -11.29 26.18 35.36
C ARG A 223 -11.62 27.66 35.49
N GLN A 224 -10.64 28.49 35.88
CA GLN A 224 -10.81 29.95 35.93
C GLN A 224 -11.10 30.54 34.55
N ILE A 225 -10.43 30.05 33.51
CA ILE A 225 -10.66 30.49 32.13
C ILE A 225 -12.07 30.10 31.67
N GLN A 226 -12.54 28.90 32.03
CA GLN A 226 -13.87 28.42 31.66
C GLN A 226 -14.99 29.26 32.29
N GLU A 227 -14.82 29.70 33.54
CA GLU A 227 -15.72 30.65 34.20
C GLU A 227 -15.72 32.02 33.50
N ALA A 228 -14.54 32.51 33.10
CA ALA A 228 -14.41 33.73 32.32
C ALA A 228 -15.11 33.62 30.95
N ILE A 229 -15.01 32.48 30.28
CA ILE A 229 -15.70 32.22 29.01
C ILE A 229 -17.21 32.20 29.20
N LYS A 230 -17.70 31.54 30.26
CA LYS A 230 -19.14 31.54 30.57
C LYS A 230 -19.65 32.97 30.74
N THR A 231 -18.90 33.80 31.47
CA THR A 231 -19.21 35.22 31.67
C THR A 231 -19.18 36.00 30.36
N ALA A 232 -18.15 35.81 29.54
CA ALA A 232 -18.01 36.50 28.24
C ALA A 232 -19.12 36.11 27.25
N VAL A 233 -19.51 34.83 27.20
CA VAL A 233 -20.62 34.36 26.36
C VAL A 233 -21.95 34.95 26.81
N THR A 234 -22.20 35.04 28.12
CA THR A 234 -23.41 35.72 28.62
C THR A 234 -23.42 37.20 28.23
N ALA A 235 -22.25 37.85 28.24
CA ALA A 235 -22.11 39.24 27.84
C ALA A 235 -22.43 39.49 26.35
N VAL A 236 -22.11 38.54 25.46
CA VAL A 236 -22.46 38.62 24.02
C VAL A 236 -23.95 38.85 23.82
N SER A 237 -24.79 38.08 24.51
CA SER A 237 -26.25 38.21 24.41
C SER A 237 -26.76 39.52 25.03
N SER A 238 -26.21 39.95 26.16
CA SER A 238 -26.63 41.20 26.81
C SER A 238 -26.19 42.46 26.07
N GLU A 239 -25.08 42.39 25.34
CA GLU A 239 -24.51 43.52 24.57
C GLU A 239 -24.89 43.49 23.08
N GLY A 240 -25.69 42.50 22.65
CA GLY A 240 -26.21 42.41 21.27
C GLY A 240 -25.14 42.11 20.21
N ILE A 241 -24.01 41.51 20.61
CA ILE A 241 -22.92 41.15 19.69
C ILE A 241 -23.34 39.93 18.87
N THR A 242 -23.24 39.99 17.54
CA THR A 242 -23.68 38.91 16.64
C THR A 242 -22.72 38.68 15.48
N GLY A 243 -22.85 37.52 14.82
CA GLY A 243 -22.07 37.17 13.63
C GLY A 243 -20.55 37.10 13.88
N LYS A 244 -19.77 37.64 12.94
CA LYS A 244 -18.30 37.55 12.95
C LYS A 244 -17.63 38.22 14.15
N ASP A 245 -18.32 39.13 14.85
CA ASP A 245 -17.78 39.93 15.94
C ASP A 245 -17.87 39.21 17.30
N VAL A 246 -18.64 38.11 17.39
CA VAL A 246 -18.80 37.30 18.61
C VAL A 246 -17.47 36.70 19.08
N THR A 247 -16.71 36.08 18.17
CA THR A 247 -15.46 35.39 18.54
C THR A 247 -14.38 36.37 19.01
N PRO A 248 -14.07 37.48 18.30
CA PRO A 248 -13.14 38.49 18.78
C PRO A 248 -13.54 39.08 20.14
N PHE A 249 -14.83 39.38 20.33
CA PHE A 249 -15.34 39.92 21.59
C PHE A 249 -15.11 38.95 22.76
N ILE A 250 -15.46 37.66 22.59
CA ILE A 250 -15.25 36.66 23.65
C ILE A 250 -13.77 36.52 23.97
N LEU A 251 -12.90 36.44 22.96
CA LEU A 251 -11.46 36.29 23.18
C LEU A 251 -10.87 37.50 23.91
N GLN A 252 -11.27 38.72 23.54
CA GLN A 252 -10.85 39.94 24.23
C GLN A 252 -11.30 39.93 25.70
N LYS A 253 -12.60 39.67 25.95
CA LYS A 253 -13.16 39.65 27.29
C LYS A 253 -12.53 38.58 28.17
N VAL A 254 -12.27 37.39 27.64
CA VAL A 254 -11.59 36.30 28.35
C VAL A 254 -10.16 36.69 28.67
N ASN A 255 -9.44 37.33 27.75
CA ASN A 255 -8.08 37.81 28.02
C ASN A 255 -8.04 38.87 29.14
N GLU A 256 -8.99 39.80 29.14
CA GLU A 256 -9.17 40.80 30.20
C GLU A 256 -9.46 40.16 31.56
N LEU A 257 -10.44 39.25 31.62
CA LEU A 257 -10.87 38.56 32.86
C LEU A 257 -9.80 37.61 33.42
N THR A 258 -8.95 37.05 32.57
CA THR A 258 -7.92 36.08 32.96
C THR A 258 -6.53 36.69 33.11
N GLN A 259 -6.39 38.01 32.89
CA GLN A 259 -5.12 38.74 32.95
C GLN A 259 -4.01 38.08 32.11
N GLY A 260 -4.33 37.60 30.91
CA GLY A 260 -3.38 36.94 30.00
C GLY A 260 -3.12 35.45 30.25
N LYS A 261 -3.67 34.85 31.32
CA LYS A 261 -3.51 33.40 31.61
C LYS A 261 -4.11 32.49 30.52
N SER A 262 -5.12 32.97 29.80
CA SER A 262 -5.72 32.25 28.67
C SER A 262 -4.74 32.03 27.52
N LEU A 263 -3.90 33.03 27.21
CA LEU A 263 -2.88 32.91 26.16
C LEU A 263 -1.81 31.89 26.55
N GLN A 264 -1.33 31.92 27.80
CA GLN A 264 -0.35 30.94 28.30
C GLN A 264 -0.90 29.51 28.23
N SER A 265 -2.15 29.31 28.62
CA SER A 265 -2.80 27.99 28.54
C SER A 265 -3.01 27.55 27.09
N ASN A 266 -3.29 28.49 26.17
CA ASN A 266 -3.43 28.22 24.74
C ASN A 266 -2.09 27.82 24.08
N ILE A 267 -0.98 28.41 24.52
CA ILE A 267 0.37 28.00 24.09
C ILE A 267 0.71 26.61 24.64
N ALA A 268 0.42 26.35 25.93
CA ALA A 268 0.68 25.06 26.55
C ALA A 268 -0.09 23.90 25.89
N LEU A 269 -1.38 24.11 25.57
CA LEU A 269 -2.17 23.07 24.90
C LEU A 269 -1.69 22.80 23.47
N ILE A 270 -1.31 23.82 22.67
CA ILE A 270 -0.83 23.56 21.30
C ILE A 270 0.52 22.86 21.32
N HIS A 271 1.40 23.17 22.28
CA HIS A 271 2.65 22.45 22.49
C HIS A 271 2.39 20.97 22.82
N ASN A 272 1.44 20.70 23.71
CA ASN A 272 1.06 19.32 24.06
C ASN A 272 0.48 18.57 22.85
N ASN A 273 -0.42 19.20 22.10
CA ASN A 273 -1.01 18.59 20.91
C ASN A 273 0.05 18.32 19.83
N ALA A 274 1.02 19.23 19.65
CA ALA A 274 2.14 19.05 18.74
C ALA A 274 3.04 17.88 19.14
N LYS A 275 3.32 17.76 20.44
CA LYS A 275 4.06 16.62 20.99
C LYS A 275 3.33 15.31 20.74
N VAL A 276 2.09 15.18 21.20
CA VAL A 276 1.28 13.96 21.05
C VAL A 276 1.06 13.62 19.57
N GLY A 277 0.67 14.60 18.74
CA GLY A 277 0.46 14.38 17.32
C GLY A 277 1.73 13.96 16.57
N SER A 278 2.91 14.44 16.98
CA SER A 278 4.18 13.98 16.43
C SER A 278 4.51 12.56 16.83
N GLN A 279 4.29 12.20 18.10
CA GLN A 279 4.46 10.83 18.58
C GLN A 279 3.54 9.86 17.86
N ILE A 280 2.27 10.24 17.63
CA ILE A 280 1.31 9.47 16.83
C ILE A 280 1.79 9.36 15.38
N ALA A 281 2.26 10.44 14.75
CA ALA A 281 2.76 10.39 13.37
C ALA A 281 3.99 9.47 13.24
N CYS A 282 4.91 9.51 14.21
CA CYS A 282 6.06 8.62 14.29
C CYS A 282 5.63 7.16 14.49
N ALA A 283 4.72 6.88 15.43
CA ALA A 283 4.16 5.54 15.64
C ALA A 283 3.47 5.03 14.37
N LEU A 284 2.63 5.86 13.73
CA LEU A 284 1.93 5.53 12.48
C LEU A 284 2.90 5.30 11.32
N SER A 285 4.01 6.04 11.24
CA SER A 285 5.05 5.82 10.22
C SER A 285 5.77 4.48 10.42
N ASN A 286 6.14 4.16 11.66
CA ASN A 286 6.74 2.87 12.02
C ASN A 286 5.77 1.72 11.76
N MET A 287 4.49 1.93 12.08
CA MET A 287 3.42 1.01 11.79
C MET A 287 3.15 0.88 10.31
N LYS A 288 3.17 1.95 9.50
CA LYS A 288 3.06 1.85 8.03
C LYS A 288 4.25 1.13 7.42
N ALA A 289 5.44 1.26 7.99
CA ALA A 289 6.55 0.38 7.62
C ALA A 289 6.25 -1.10 7.97
N CYS A 290 5.33 -1.35 8.90
CA CYS A 290 4.82 -2.65 9.35
C CYS A 290 3.38 -2.99 8.86
N LEU A 291 2.70 -2.12 8.09
CA LEU A 291 1.31 -2.25 7.63
C LEU A 291 1.19 -2.03 6.12
N LEU A 292 2.22 -1.46 5.49
CA LEU A 292 2.60 -1.78 4.11
C LEU A 292 3.16 -3.22 4.01
N LEU A 293 3.06 -4.03 5.08
CA LEU A 293 3.33 -5.48 5.12
C LEU A 293 2.28 -6.30 4.33
N VAL A 294 1.99 -5.84 3.11
CA VAL A 294 1.86 -6.76 1.98
C VAL A 294 2.74 -6.22 0.86
N CYS A 295 4.02 -5.95 1.15
CA CYS A 295 4.97 -5.54 0.12
C CYS A 295 5.41 -6.79 -0.63
N LEU A 296 4.63 -7.18 -1.64
CA LEU A 296 5.05 -8.18 -2.59
C LEU A 296 6.14 -7.56 -3.48
N VAL A 297 7.25 -8.27 -3.63
CA VAL A 297 8.33 -7.86 -4.55
C VAL A 297 8.47 -8.92 -5.62
N VAL A 298 8.51 -8.51 -6.88
CA VAL A 298 8.80 -9.40 -8.01
C VAL A 298 10.07 -8.91 -8.67
N ILE A 299 11.08 -9.79 -8.75
CA ILE A 299 12.39 -9.50 -9.35
C ILE A 299 12.53 -10.40 -10.57
N GLY A 300 12.55 -9.82 -11.76
CA GLY A 300 12.62 -10.64 -12.97
C GLY A 300 12.68 -9.89 -14.28
N GLY A 301 12.67 -10.66 -15.36
CA GLY A 301 12.77 -10.16 -16.73
C GLY A 301 11.47 -9.54 -17.23
N THR A 302 11.63 -8.56 -18.12
CA THR A 302 10.57 -8.03 -18.99
C THR A 302 11.07 -8.03 -20.42
N ASN A 303 10.18 -8.30 -21.38
CA ASN A 303 10.51 -8.50 -22.78
C ASN A 303 9.39 -7.96 -23.68
N VAL A 304 9.74 -7.68 -24.94
CA VAL A 304 8.79 -7.43 -26.01
C VAL A 304 8.84 -8.61 -26.99
N ASP A 305 7.73 -9.29 -27.13
CA ASP A 305 7.62 -10.49 -27.97
C ASP A 305 7.03 -10.12 -29.33
N PHE A 306 7.71 -10.48 -30.41
CA PHE A 306 7.24 -10.40 -31.78
C PHE A 306 6.92 -11.80 -32.27
N ILE A 307 5.63 -12.09 -32.44
CA ILE A 307 5.14 -13.38 -32.91
C ILE A 307 4.80 -13.25 -34.39
N ALA A 308 5.66 -13.79 -35.23
CA ALA A 308 5.50 -13.83 -36.68
C ALA A 308 4.89 -15.18 -37.11
N LYS A 309 3.69 -15.17 -37.69
CA LYS A 309 3.03 -16.37 -38.21
C LYS A 309 3.01 -16.35 -39.74
N ALA A 310 3.60 -17.37 -40.36
CA ALA A 310 3.57 -17.55 -41.81
C ALA A 310 2.18 -17.96 -42.29
N LYS A 311 1.82 -17.55 -43.51
CA LYS A 311 0.61 -18.02 -44.22
C LYS A 311 0.89 -19.24 -45.12
N THR A 312 2.09 -19.83 -45.00
CA THR A 312 2.53 -20.95 -45.83
C THR A 312 2.99 -22.12 -44.97
N LYS A 313 2.69 -23.35 -45.42
CA LYS A 313 3.12 -24.61 -44.78
C LYS A 313 4.60 -24.71 -44.51
N LYS A 314 5.41 -24.24 -45.46
CA LYS A 314 6.87 -24.27 -45.37
C LYS A 314 7.41 -22.85 -45.55
N LEU A 315 8.26 -22.45 -44.61
CA LEU A 315 9.04 -21.24 -44.72
C LEU A 315 10.13 -21.42 -45.77
N GLN A 316 10.22 -20.49 -46.71
CA GLN A 316 11.28 -20.43 -47.71
C GLN A 316 12.47 -19.68 -47.14
N SER A 317 13.63 -20.35 -47.09
CA SER A 317 14.87 -19.74 -46.61
C SER A 317 15.39 -18.70 -47.61
N GLY A 318 15.93 -17.59 -47.09
CA GLY A 318 16.55 -16.52 -47.89
C GLY A 318 15.58 -15.58 -48.63
N GLN A 319 14.27 -15.63 -48.35
CA GLN A 319 13.26 -14.78 -48.98
C GLN A 319 12.20 -14.27 -47.99
N THR A 320 11.43 -13.25 -48.37
CA THR A 320 10.30 -12.73 -47.58
C THR A 320 9.12 -13.69 -47.67
N ASN A 321 8.68 -14.22 -46.52
CA ASN A 321 7.52 -15.09 -46.44
C ASN A 321 6.27 -14.27 -46.10
N PRO A 322 5.12 -14.47 -46.78
CA PRO A 322 3.89 -13.78 -46.44
C PRO A 322 3.38 -14.25 -45.07
N GLY A 323 3.02 -13.31 -44.20
CA GLY A 323 2.66 -13.60 -42.82
C GLY A 323 1.97 -12.45 -42.10
N SER A 324 1.81 -12.60 -40.80
CA SER A 324 1.37 -11.56 -39.86
C SER A 324 2.35 -11.49 -38.70
N VAL A 325 2.59 -10.30 -38.16
CA VAL A 325 3.40 -10.08 -36.97
C VAL A 325 2.53 -9.48 -35.88
N PHE A 326 2.55 -10.08 -34.70
CA PHE A 326 1.85 -9.61 -33.50
C PHE A 326 2.87 -9.22 -32.43
N GLN A 327 2.74 -8.01 -31.89
CA GLN A 327 3.55 -7.57 -30.76
C GLN A 327 2.81 -7.89 -29.45
N SER A 328 3.50 -8.54 -28.53
CA SER A 328 3.05 -8.82 -27.17
C SER A 328 4.13 -8.44 -26.17
N PHE A 329 3.80 -8.45 -24.89
CA PHE A 329 4.73 -8.13 -23.82
C PHE A 329 4.97 -9.39 -22.99
N GLY A 330 6.26 -9.76 -22.91
CA GLY A 330 6.82 -11.02 -22.42
C GLY A 330 7.74 -10.85 -21.20
N GLY A 331 8.26 -11.96 -20.69
CA GLY A 331 9.07 -12.03 -19.47
C GLY A 331 8.29 -12.53 -18.24
N VAL A 332 8.80 -13.58 -17.60
CA VAL A 332 8.18 -14.29 -16.46
C VAL A 332 8.00 -13.35 -15.28
N GLY A 333 9.04 -12.59 -14.90
CA GLY A 333 8.91 -11.59 -13.84
C GLY A 333 7.80 -10.57 -14.11
N ARG A 334 7.74 -10.04 -15.33
CA ARG A 334 6.69 -9.08 -15.73
C ARG A 334 5.30 -9.73 -15.77
N ASN A 335 5.18 -10.97 -16.27
CA ASN A 335 3.93 -11.73 -16.29
C ASN A 335 3.36 -11.92 -14.87
N ILE A 336 4.18 -12.36 -13.93
CA ILE A 336 3.77 -12.56 -12.53
C ILE A 336 3.37 -11.22 -11.90
N ALA A 337 4.16 -10.17 -12.11
CA ALA A 337 3.87 -8.84 -11.59
C ALA A 337 2.58 -8.25 -12.19
N ASP A 338 2.33 -8.45 -13.49
CA ASP A 338 1.10 -8.05 -14.19
C ASP A 338 -0.12 -8.80 -13.63
N SER A 339 -0.05 -10.14 -13.54
CA SER A 339 -1.09 -10.98 -12.94
C SER A 339 -1.44 -10.49 -11.53
N LEU A 340 -0.44 -10.30 -10.67
CA LEU A 340 -0.63 -9.83 -9.29
C LEU A 340 -1.18 -8.39 -9.23
N SER A 341 -0.77 -7.49 -10.13
CA SER A 341 -1.34 -6.16 -10.23
C SER A 341 -2.82 -6.16 -10.64
N ARG A 342 -3.21 -7.03 -11.57
CA ARG A 342 -4.61 -7.22 -11.99
C ARG A 342 -5.49 -7.84 -10.89
N LEU A 343 -4.88 -8.60 -10.00
CA LEU A 343 -5.50 -9.15 -8.79
C LEU A 343 -5.38 -8.22 -7.56
N ASP A 344 -5.11 -6.93 -7.80
CA ASP A 344 -5.03 -5.84 -6.81
C ASP A 344 -3.98 -6.06 -5.69
N LYS A 345 -2.87 -6.73 -6.02
CA LYS A 345 -1.71 -6.90 -5.12
C LYS A 345 -0.58 -5.91 -5.38
N LYS A 346 -0.53 -5.31 -6.59
CA LYS A 346 0.39 -4.23 -7.01
C LYS A 346 1.83 -4.39 -6.48
N PRO A 347 2.52 -5.50 -6.79
CA PRO A 347 3.90 -5.71 -6.36
C PRO A 347 4.83 -4.61 -6.84
N LEU A 348 5.88 -4.33 -6.05
CA LEU A 348 7.04 -3.64 -6.59
C LEU A 348 7.73 -4.55 -7.61
N PHE A 349 7.73 -4.14 -8.87
CA PHE A 349 8.42 -4.85 -9.94
C PHE A 349 9.84 -4.28 -10.11
N ILE A 350 10.85 -5.13 -9.86
CA ILE A 350 12.27 -4.81 -10.02
C ILE A 350 12.77 -5.50 -11.28
N SER A 351 13.23 -4.70 -12.25
CA SER A 351 13.65 -5.18 -13.57
C SER A 351 14.57 -4.17 -14.26
N ALA A 352 14.90 -4.42 -15.53
CA ALA A 352 15.66 -3.52 -16.39
C ALA A 352 15.16 -3.53 -17.84
N THR A 353 15.09 -2.34 -18.44
CA THR A 353 14.76 -2.08 -19.85
C THR A 353 15.77 -1.12 -20.48
N GLY A 354 15.83 -1.09 -21.81
CA GLY A 354 16.56 -0.06 -22.53
C GLY A 354 15.87 1.31 -22.38
N ALA A 355 16.50 2.35 -22.91
CA ALA A 355 15.85 3.65 -23.12
C ALA A 355 15.40 3.79 -24.59
N ASP A 356 14.59 2.83 -25.06
CA ASP A 356 14.18 2.72 -26.46
C ASP A 356 12.64 2.72 -26.61
N ALA A 357 12.16 2.71 -27.86
CA ALA A 357 10.73 2.70 -28.16
C ALA A 357 10.01 1.44 -27.62
N ASN A 358 10.72 0.32 -27.51
CA ASN A 358 10.20 -0.92 -26.92
C ASN A 358 9.92 -0.74 -25.42
N SER A 359 10.81 -0.05 -24.68
CA SER A 359 10.58 0.28 -23.27
C SER A 359 9.32 1.13 -23.09
N GLU A 360 9.12 2.14 -23.94
CA GLU A 360 7.93 3.00 -23.91
C GLU A 360 6.64 2.20 -24.18
N ALA A 361 6.68 1.24 -25.09
CA ALA A 361 5.56 0.35 -25.35
C ALA A 361 5.24 -0.52 -24.11
N VAL A 362 6.25 -1.07 -23.44
CA VAL A 362 6.11 -1.83 -22.19
C VAL A 362 5.46 -0.97 -21.10
N PHE A 363 5.99 0.23 -20.83
CA PHE A 363 5.44 1.12 -19.79
C PHE A 363 4.00 1.56 -20.11
N ASN A 364 3.70 1.78 -21.39
CA ASN A 364 2.34 2.13 -21.79
C ASN A 364 1.34 0.98 -21.59
N HIS A 365 1.76 -0.27 -21.83
CA HIS A 365 0.95 -1.45 -21.58
C HIS A 365 0.79 -1.73 -20.07
N CYS A 366 1.85 -1.48 -19.29
CA CYS A 366 1.96 -1.83 -17.88
C CYS A 366 1.61 -0.67 -16.92
N LYS A 367 0.78 0.31 -17.32
CA LYS A 367 0.44 1.49 -16.50
C LYS A 367 -0.22 1.15 -15.16
N HIS A 368 -0.86 -0.01 -15.06
CA HIS A 368 -1.49 -0.52 -13.84
C HIS A 368 -0.49 -1.19 -12.87
N MET A 369 0.76 -1.39 -13.29
CA MET A 369 1.81 -2.00 -12.48
C MET A 369 2.65 -0.96 -11.75
N ASN A 370 3.19 -1.32 -10.59
CA ASN A 370 4.20 -0.51 -9.91
C ASN A 370 5.58 -0.81 -10.50
N THR A 371 5.96 -0.03 -11.50
CA THR A 371 7.24 -0.15 -12.22
C THR A 371 8.33 0.78 -11.68
N SER A 372 8.17 1.32 -10.47
CA SER A 372 9.18 2.22 -9.86
C SER A 372 10.53 1.56 -9.60
N GLY A 373 10.61 0.22 -9.62
CA GLY A 373 11.85 -0.56 -9.53
C GLY A 373 12.45 -0.97 -10.87
N VAL A 374 11.92 -0.48 -12.00
CA VAL A 374 12.42 -0.84 -13.34
C VAL A 374 13.48 0.16 -13.81
N ALA A 375 14.71 -0.30 -14.01
CA ALA A 375 15.80 0.52 -14.54
C ALA A 375 15.58 0.83 -16.02
N ARG A 376 15.89 2.06 -16.45
CA ARG A 376 15.94 2.45 -17.87
C ARG A 376 17.38 2.78 -18.25
N LEU A 377 17.97 2.01 -19.15
CA LEU A 377 19.40 2.05 -19.45
C LEU A 377 19.66 2.56 -20.88
N GLU A 378 20.33 3.71 -21.02
CA GLU A 378 20.56 4.40 -22.30
C GLU A 378 21.41 3.62 -23.32
N LYS A 379 22.25 2.69 -22.87
CA LYS A 379 23.20 1.95 -23.72
C LYS A 379 22.83 0.47 -23.92
N HIS A 380 21.59 0.11 -23.60
CA HIS A 380 21.10 -1.26 -23.72
C HIS A 380 19.77 -1.26 -24.47
N ASN A 381 19.48 -2.36 -25.15
CA ASN A 381 18.19 -2.58 -25.78
C ASN A 381 17.23 -3.21 -24.76
N THR A 382 15.96 -2.82 -24.81
CA THR A 382 14.90 -3.57 -24.12
C THR A 382 14.85 -4.97 -24.70
N ALA A 383 14.75 -5.97 -23.82
CA ALA A 383 14.80 -7.35 -24.24
C ALA A 383 13.70 -7.65 -25.27
N THR A 384 14.04 -8.35 -26.35
CA THR A 384 13.09 -8.73 -27.40
C THR A 384 13.17 -10.22 -27.70
N TYR A 385 12.01 -10.82 -27.92
CA TYR A 385 11.91 -12.19 -28.42
C TYR A 385 11.19 -12.18 -29.76
N CYS A 386 11.70 -12.90 -30.74
CA CYS A 386 11.04 -13.10 -32.02
C CYS A 386 10.75 -14.58 -32.21
N ALA A 387 9.48 -14.94 -32.25
CA ALA A 387 9.02 -16.29 -32.54
C ALA A 387 8.46 -16.34 -33.97
N VAL A 388 9.06 -17.16 -34.83
CA VAL A 388 8.61 -17.38 -36.20
C VAL A 388 7.94 -18.75 -36.28
N MET A 389 6.65 -18.76 -36.58
CA MET A 389 5.81 -19.96 -36.67
C MET A 389 5.39 -20.26 -38.11
N ASN A 390 5.20 -21.53 -38.44
CA ASN A 390 4.60 -21.95 -39.71
C ASN A 390 3.05 -21.77 -39.69
N GLU A 391 2.36 -22.11 -40.79
CA GLU A 391 0.90 -21.95 -40.85
C GLU A 391 0.14 -22.76 -39.79
N ASN A 392 0.71 -23.90 -39.37
CA ASN A 392 0.16 -24.80 -38.34
C ASN A 392 0.35 -24.24 -36.92
N GLY A 393 1.10 -23.15 -36.76
CA GLY A 393 1.45 -22.58 -35.45
C GLY A 393 2.65 -23.24 -34.77
N GLU A 394 3.36 -24.12 -35.46
CA GLU A 394 4.58 -24.75 -34.92
C GLU A 394 5.74 -23.76 -35.00
N LEU A 395 6.51 -23.63 -33.92
CA LEU A 395 7.69 -22.76 -33.85
C LEU A 395 8.76 -23.29 -34.81
N SER A 396 9.13 -22.49 -35.80
CA SER A 396 10.24 -22.78 -36.72
C SER A 396 11.56 -22.19 -36.22
N VAL A 397 11.56 -20.94 -35.74
CA VAL A 397 12.76 -20.26 -35.24
C VAL A 397 12.35 -19.35 -34.08
N GLY A 398 13.08 -19.41 -32.97
CA GLY A 398 13.03 -18.44 -31.89
C GLY A 398 14.37 -17.69 -31.79
N LEU A 399 14.33 -16.36 -31.68
CA LEU A 399 15.52 -15.53 -31.47
C LEU A 399 15.26 -14.56 -30.34
N GLY A 400 16.14 -14.50 -29.34
CA GLY A 400 16.03 -13.58 -28.21
C GLY A 400 17.25 -12.68 -28.10
N ASP A 401 17.03 -11.37 -28.01
CA ASP A 401 17.97 -10.39 -27.48
C ASP A 401 17.57 -10.12 -26.03
N MET A 402 18.23 -10.80 -25.08
CA MET A 402 17.83 -10.84 -23.67
C MET A 402 18.92 -10.34 -22.71
N ASP A 403 20.03 -9.83 -23.25
CA ASP A 403 21.24 -9.52 -22.49
C ASP A 403 21.01 -8.48 -21.38
N ILE A 404 20.00 -7.62 -21.53
CA ILE A 404 19.67 -6.62 -20.51
C ILE A 404 19.22 -7.23 -19.18
N HIS A 405 18.76 -8.49 -19.16
CA HIS A 405 18.42 -9.16 -17.90
C HIS A 405 19.66 -9.34 -17.01
N GLU A 406 20.88 -9.36 -17.59
CA GLU A 406 22.14 -9.35 -16.84
C GLU A 406 22.38 -8.04 -16.07
N GLN A 407 21.67 -6.97 -16.43
CA GLN A 407 21.74 -5.68 -15.73
C GLN A 407 20.88 -5.63 -14.46
N ILE A 408 20.07 -6.65 -14.19
CA ILE A 408 19.38 -6.85 -12.90
C ILE A 408 20.40 -7.40 -11.89
N THR A 409 21.45 -6.62 -11.65
CA THR A 409 22.61 -6.98 -10.83
C THR A 409 22.29 -6.95 -9.34
N GLU A 410 23.09 -7.64 -8.54
CA GLU A 410 23.07 -7.51 -7.07
C GLU A 410 23.14 -6.05 -6.63
N HIS A 411 24.05 -5.26 -7.23
CA HIS A 411 24.21 -3.85 -6.90
C HIS A 411 22.94 -3.03 -7.17
N TYR A 412 22.25 -3.32 -8.27
CA TYR A 412 20.96 -2.69 -8.56
C TYR A 412 19.89 -3.14 -7.57
N VAL A 413 19.79 -4.44 -7.27
CA VAL A 413 18.77 -4.96 -6.34
C VAL A 413 18.98 -4.49 -4.90
N LEU A 414 20.24 -4.26 -4.48
CA LEU A 414 20.62 -3.74 -3.15
C LEU A 414 19.89 -2.44 -2.77
N GLN A 415 19.61 -1.56 -3.73
CA GLN A 415 18.91 -0.29 -3.43
C GLN A 415 17.47 -0.50 -2.91
N PHE A 416 16.90 -1.70 -3.12
CA PHE A 416 15.59 -2.10 -2.65
C PHE A 416 15.65 -3.04 -1.44
N GLU A 417 16.79 -3.10 -0.72
CA GLU A 417 16.99 -3.98 0.43
C GLU A 417 15.85 -3.86 1.45
N ARG A 418 15.42 -2.63 1.75
CA ARG A 418 14.35 -2.39 2.73
C ARG A 418 13.04 -3.06 2.29
N GLN A 419 12.66 -2.90 1.04
CA GLN A 419 11.42 -3.43 0.48
C GLN A 419 11.45 -4.96 0.46
N ILE A 420 12.57 -5.56 0.04
CA ILE A 420 12.77 -7.01 0.00
C ILE A 420 12.77 -7.59 1.43
N SER A 421 13.41 -6.91 2.37
CA SER A 421 13.49 -7.34 3.77
C SER A 421 12.15 -7.24 4.50
N SER A 422 11.31 -6.27 4.13
CA SER A 422 9.95 -6.14 4.66
C SER A 422 8.90 -6.89 3.84
N ALA A 423 9.28 -7.68 2.83
CA ALA A 423 8.34 -8.32 1.95
C ALA A 423 7.70 -9.55 2.59
N THR A 424 6.37 -9.67 2.51
CA THR A 424 5.65 -10.89 2.93
C THR A 424 6.00 -12.06 2.02
N LEU A 425 6.24 -11.77 0.73
CA LEU A 425 6.67 -12.72 -0.28
C LEU A 425 7.54 -12.00 -1.32
N VAL A 426 8.64 -12.63 -1.71
CA VAL A 426 9.53 -12.19 -2.79
C VAL A 426 9.47 -13.25 -3.89
N CYS A 427 9.05 -12.86 -5.09
CA CYS A 427 9.11 -13.73 -6.26
C CYS A 427 10.36 -13.42 -7.08
N ILE A 428 11.09 -14.46 -7.46
CA ILE A 428 12.32 -14.37 -8.25
C ILE A 428 12.14 -15.21 -9.53
N ASP A 429 12.35 -14.57 -10.66
CA ASP A 429 12.39 -15.19 -11.99
C ASP A 429 13.77 -15.80 -12.28
N GLY A 430 13.81 -16.96 -12.94
CA GLY A 430 15.04 -17.59 -13.42
C GLY A 430 15.84 -16.81 -14.48
N ASN A 431 15.30 -15.75 -15.09
CA ASN A 431 16.06 -14.91 -16.03
C ASN A 431 17.14 -14.06 -15.37
N ILE A 432 17.07 -13.79 -14.06
CA ILE A 432 18.05 -12.89 -13.43
C ILE A 432 19.42 -13.59 -13.19
N PRO A 433 20.51 -12.82 -12.98
CA PRO A 433 21.84 -13.38 -12.75
C PRO A 433 21.95 -14.23 -11.49
N VAL A 434 22.77 -15.28 -11.53
CA VAL A 434 23.05 -16.16 -10.37
C VAL A 434 23.54 -15.38 -9.14
N PRO A 435 24.48 -14.40 -9.26
CA PRO A 435 24.87 -13.58 -8.10
C PRO A 435 23.69 -12.85 -7.46
N THR A 436 22.76 -12.32 -8.28
CA THR A 436 21.55 -11.65 -7.80
C THR A 436 20.61 -12.63 -7.08
N ILE A 437 20.40 -13.84 -7.62
CA ILE A 437 19.61 -14.90 -6.95
C ILE A 437 20.21 -15.21 -5.57
N ASN A 438 21.52 -15.44 -5.52
CA ASN A 438 22.23 -15.75 -4.28
C ASN A 438 22.09 -14.61 -3.24
N TYR A 439 22.22 -13.35 -3.69
CA TYR A 439 22.05 -12.18 -2.83
C TYR A 439 20.64 -12.10 -2.25
N VAL A 440 19.59 -12.23 -3.07
CA VAL A 440 18.20 -12.16 -2.60
C VAL A 440 17.89 -13.33 -1.65
N CYS A 441 18.38 -14.54 -1.93
CA CYS A 441 18.23 -15.70 -1.05
C CYS A 441 18.93 -15.51 0.30
N SER A 442 20.12 -14.91 0.32
CA SER A 442 20.84 -14.54 1.53
C SER A 442 20.07 -13.51 2.35
N LEU A 443 19.56 -12.46 1.68
CA LEU A 443 18.80 -11.39 2.32
C LEU A 443 17.51 -11.92 2.95
N ALA A 444 16.75 -12.73 2.21
CA ALA A 444 15.54 -13.34 2.72
C ALA A 444 15.80 -14.29 3.89
N GLY A 445 16.88 -15.07 3.84
CA GLY A 445 17.29 -15.91 4.97
C GLY A 445 17.59 -15.09 6.24
N LYS A 446 18.24 -13.93 6.08
CA LYS A 446 18.55 -13.00 7.18
C LYS A 446 17.30 -12.38 7.82
N TYR A 447 16.30 -12.02 7.02
CA TYR A 447 15.09 -11.33 7.49
C TYR A 447 13.85 -12.24 7.57
N ASN A 448 14.00 -13.54 7.32
CA ASN A 448 12.94 -14.55 7.28
C ASN A 448 11.81 -14.23 6.27
N SER A 449 12.13 -13.51 5.19
CA SER A 449 11.22 -13.27 4.07
C SER A 449 10.98 -14.57 3.30
N LYS A 450 9.76 -14.79 2.81
CA LYS A 450 9.45 -15.97 2.01
C LYS A 450 9.82 -15.73 0.56
N ILE A 451 10.45 -16.72 -0.07
CA ILE A 451 10.83 -16.65 -1.48
C ILE A 451 10.04 -17.67 -2.29
N TRP A 452 9.48 -17.19 -3.40
CA TRP A 452 8.98 -17.98 -4.51
C TRP A 452 9.98 -17.91 -5.66
N TYR A 453 10.43 -19.06 -6.17
CA TYR A 453 11.22 -19.10 -7.40
C TYR A 453 10.36 -19.63 -8.55
N GLU A 454 10.22 -18.83 -9.60
CA GLU A 454 9.56 -19.24 -10.85
C GLU A 454 10.63 -19.53 -11.92
N PRO A 455 10.81 -20.79 -12.32
CA PRO A 455 11.68 -21.14 -13.44
C PRO A 455 11.15 -20.59 -14.77
N THR A 456 12.06 -20.26 -15.68
CA THR A 456 11.71 -19.83 -17.05
C THR A 456 11.85 -20.96 -18.08
N ASP A 457 12.89 -21.77 -17.91
CA ASP A 457 13.25 -22.89 -18.77
C ASP A 457 14.15 -23.85 -17.98
N ALA A 458 14.44 -25.02 -18.57
CA ALA A 458 15.20 -26.08 -17.91
C ALA A 458 16.61 -25.64 -17.47
N ASP A 459 17.30 -24.81 -18.24
CA ASP A 459 18.66 -24.36 -17.90
C ASP A 459 18.62 -23.33 -16.76
N LYS A 460 17.66 -22.41 -16.81
CA LYS A 460 17.46 -21.39 -15.79
C LYS A 460 16.88 -21.96 -14.50
N ALA A 461 16.10 -23.04 -14.56
CA ALA A 461 15.55 -23.71 -13.38
C ALA A 461 16.61 -24.10 -12.35
N CYS A 462 17.83 -24.38 -12.82
CA CYS A 462 18.93 -24.86 -11.99
C CYS A 462 19.72 -23.76 -11.27
N LYS A 463 19.56 -22.48 -11.65
CA LYS A 463 20.40 -21.39 -11.14
C LYS A 463 20.49 -21.32 -9.60
N PRO A 464 19.39 -21.41 -8.82
CA PRO A 464 19.47 -21.42 -7.36
C PRO A 464 20.17 -22.65 -6.78
N PHE A 465 20.19 -23.76 -7.53
CA PHE A 465 20.73 -25.06 -7.12
C PHE A 465 22.22 -25.22 -7.45
N LEU A 466 22.83 -24.23 -8.10
CA LEU A 466 24.29 -24.15 -8.30
C LEU A 466 25.05 -23.75 -7.03
N SER A 467 24.34 -23.31 -5.99
CA SER A 467 24.87 -22.93 -4.68
C SER A 467 23.91 -23.41 -3.58
N ASP A 468 24.22 -23.14 -2.31
CA ASP A 468 23.30 -23.43 -1.20
C ASP A 468 22.12 -22.45 -1.10
N ALA A 469 22.00 -21.48 -2.01
CA ALA A 469 20.94 -20.47 -2.01
C ALA A 469 19.53 -21.07 -2.06
N TRP A 470 19.33 -22.19 -2.78
CA TRP A 470 18.03 -22.85 -2.88
C TRP A 470 17.44 -23.26 -1.52
N LYS A 471 18.27 -23.48 -0.50
CA LYS A 471 17.82 -23.85 0.86
C LYS A 471 17.03 -22.73 1.55
N SER A 472 17.14 -21.49 1.08
CA SER A 472 16.35 -20.35 1.55
C SER A 472 15.01 -20.19 0.84
N LEU A 473 14.77 -20.94 -0.24
CA LEU A 473 13.51 -20.86 -0.98
C LEU A 473 12.37 -21.45 -0.14
N SER A 474 11.20 -20.82 -0.19
CA SER A 474 9.98 -21.33 0.45
C SER A 474 9.12 -22.09 -0.55
N TYR A 475 9.00 -21.57 -1.76
CA TYR A 475 8.17 -22.11 -2.83
C TYR A 475 8.97 -22.24 -4.13
N LEU A 476 8.60 -23.24 -4.92
CA LEU A 476 9.13 -23.51 -6.25
C LEU A 476 8.03 -24.06 -7.13
N SER A 477 7.91 -23.58 -8.37
CA SER A 477 6.82 -23.94 -9.30
C SER A 477 7.33 -24.41 -10.66
N PRO A 478 8.12 -25.51 -10.71
CA PRO A 478 8.70 -25.98 -11.95
C PRO A 478 7.64 -26.74 -12.78
N ASN A 479 7.82 -26.81 -14.09
CA ASN A 479 7.23 -27.91 -14.85
C ASN A 479 8.03 -29.20 -14.67
N LEU A 480 7.50 -30.32 -15.14
CA LEU A 480 8.15 -31.63 -14.95
C LEU A 480 9.57 -31.73 -15.56
N LYS A 481 9.83 -31.07 -16.70
CA LYS A 481 11.16 -31.07 -17.34
C LYS A 481 12.17 -30.28 -16.52
N GLU A 482 11.78 -29.11 -16.02
CA GLU A 482 12.58 -28.28 -15.13
C GLU A 482 12.88 -29.01 -13.82
N LEU A 483 11.90 -29.70 -13.25
CA LEU A 483 12.07 -30.51 -12.04
C LEU A 483 13.08 -31.64 -12.24
N CYS A 484 13.08 -32.29 -13.41
CA CYS A 484 14.10 -33.27 -13.77
C CYS A 484 15.49 -32.63 -13.83
N MET A 485 15.61 -31.44 -14.43
CA MET A 485 16.90 -30.76 -14.54
C MET A 485 17.44 -30.34 -13.16
N ILE A 486 16.58 -29.80 -12.29
CA ILE A 486 16.93 -29.44 -10.91
C ILE A 486 17.50 -30.66 -10.15
N ASN A 487 16.85 -31.82 -10.27
CA ASN A 487 17.34 -33.05 -9.63
C ASN A 487 18.69 -33.50 -10.21
N LYS A 488 18.87 -33.43 -11.54
CA LYS A 488 20.17 -33.72 -12.18
C LYS A 488 21.27 -32.79 -11.68
N THR A 489 20.99 -31.49 -11.53
CA THR A 489 21.95 -30.51 -11.00
C THR A 489 22.36 -30.83 -9.55
N LEU A 490 21.46 -31.37 -8.74
CA LEU A 490 21.75 -31.84 -7.39
C LEU A 490 22.44 -33.22 -7.34
N GLY A 491 22.72 -33.84 -8.48
CA GLY A 491 23.30 -35.19 -8.56
C GLY A 491 22.31 -36.31 -8.21
N LEU A 492 21.01 -36.01 -8.21
CA LEU A 492 19.93 -36.97 -7.95
C LEU A 492 19.49 -37.66 -9.26
N THR A 493 18.95 -38.87 -9.13
CA THR A 493 18.48 -39.64 -10.30
C THR A 493 17.20 -39.04 -10.89
N ALA A 494 17.22 -38.74 -12.18
CA ALA A 494 16.04 -38.35 -12.95
C ALA A 494 16.06 -39.06 -14.32
N PRO A 495 14.90 -39.50 -14.84
CA PRO A 495 14.84 -40.24 -16.09
C PRO A 495 15.24 -39.38 -17.31
N GLU A 496 15.63 -40.04 -18.40
CA GLU A 496 15.86 -39.38 -19.69
C GLU A 496 14.56 -39.16 -20.45
N GLU A 497 13.62 -40.10 -20.36
CA GLU A 497 12.29 -40.02 -20.97
C GLU A 497 11.20 -39.85 -19.92
N LEU A 498 10.23 -38.98 -20.20
CA LEU A 498 9.10 -38.74 -19.31
C LEU A 498 8.01 -39.83 -19.53
N PRO A 499 7.35 -40.29 -18.46
CA PRO A 499 6.20 -41.18 -18.58
C PRO A 499 5.07 -40.55 -19.40
N SER A 500 4.31 -41.39 -20.11
CA SER A 500 3.17 -40.96 -20.92
C SER A 500 1.81 -41.09 -20.22
N THR A 501 1.74 -41.85 -19.12
CA THR A 501 0.53 -42.04 -18.32
C THR A 501 0.49 -41.06 -17.15
N LEU A 502 -0.69 -40.53 -16.82
CA LEU A 502 -0.88 -39.63 -15.68
C LEU A 502 -0.32 -40.20 -14.37
N ASP A 503 -0.64 -41.46 -14.03
CA ASP A 503 -0.13 -42.09 -12.81
C ASP A 503 1.40 -42.13 -12.77
N GLY A 504 2.04 -42.48 -13.90
CA GLY A 504 3.49 -42.44 -14.03
C GLY A 504 4.09 -41.04 -13.87
N ILE A 505 3.42 -40.02 -14.45
CA ILE A 505 3.79 -38.61 -14.30
C ILE A 505 3.71 -38.17 -12.83
N LEU A 506 2.61 -38.49 -12.15
CA LEU A 506 2.40 -38.13 -10.75
C LEU A 506 3.42 -38.82 -9.84
N MET A 507 3.66 -40.12 -10.03
CA MET A 507 4.65 -40.86 -9.25
C MET A 507 6.07 -40.32 -9.46
N LEU A 508 6.44 -39.97 -10.70
CA LEU A 508 7.72 -39.36 -10.99
C LEU A 508 7.84 -37.97 -10.34
N ALA A 509 6.84 -37.12 -10.51
CA ALA A 509 6.83 -35.77 -9.94
C ALA A 509 6.95 -35.81 -8.41
N VAL A 510 6.23 -36.72 -7.75
CA VAL A 510 6.35 -36.96 -6.30
C VAL A 510 7.77 -37.39 -5.93
N ALA A 511 8.34 -38.38 -6.63
CA ALA A 511 9.68 -38.89 -6.34
C ALA A 511 10.76 -37.81 -6.46
N LEU A 512 10.67 -36.97 -7.50
CA LEU A 512 11.59 -35.85 -7.74
C LEU A 512 11.37 -34.67 -6.77
N SER A 513 10.17 -34.50 -6.22
CA SER A 513 9.84 -33.41 -5.30
C SER A 513 10.31 -33.70 -3.87
N ARG A 514 10.24 -34.95 -3.44
CA ARG A 514 10.54 -35.37 -2.07
C ARG A 514 11.88 -34.86 -1.51
N PRO A 515 13.04 -35.01 -2.17
CA PRO A 515 14.32 -34.53 -1.62
C PRO A 515 14.38 -33.01 -1.47
N LEU A 516 13.62 -32.26 -2.27
CA LEU A 516 13.60 -30.79 -2.21
C LEU A 516 12.79 -30.27 -1.01
N LEU A 517 11.76 -31.01 -0.59
CA LEU A 517 10.88 -30.68 0.54
C LEU A 517 11.57 -30.78 1.92
N GLU A 518 12.83 -31.21 1.98
CA GLU A 518 13.64 -31.08 3.20
C GLU A 518 13.91 -29.61 3.57
N ASN A 519 13.98 -28.73 2.56
CA ASN A 519 14.24 -27.30 2.75
C ASN A 519 13.08 -26.44 2.24
N LEU A 520 12.38 -26.86 1.19
CA LEU A 520 11.23 -26.15 0.64
C LEU A 520 9.98 -26.41 1.47
N HIS A 521 9.10 -25.42 1.55
CA HIS A 521 7.82 -25.55 2.22
C HIS A 521 6.77 -26.20 1.30
N CYS A 522 6.71 -25.78 0.04
CA CYS A 522 5.80 -26.36 -0.94
C CYS A 522 6.42 -26.33 -2.35
N LEU A 523 6.23 -27.42 -3.09
CA LEU A 523 6.49 -27.50 -4.52
C LEU A 523 5.18 -27.48 -5.30
N VAL A 524 5.14 -26.78 -6.43
CA VAL A 524 3.96 -26.66 -7.27
C VAL A 524 4.31 -27.09 -8.69
N VAL A 525 4.19 -28.39 -8.97
CA VAL A 525 4.64 -28.94 -10.24
C VAL A 525 3.55 -28.76 -11.30
N THR A 526 3.83 -27.96 -12.33
CA THR A 526 2.89 -27.78 -13.45
C THR A 526 3.01 -28.94 -14.44
N LEU A 527 1.87 -29.50 -14.85
CA LEU A 527 1.77 -30.71 -15.68
C LEU A 527 1.04 -30.43 -17.02
N GLY A 528 0.87 -29.16 -17.38
CA GLY A 528 0.19 -28.76 -18.61
C GLY A 528 -1.28 -29.21 -18.63
N PRO A 529 -1.73 -29.99 -19.64
CA PRO A 529 -3.13 -30.42 -19.74
C PRO A 529 -3.56 -31.34 -18.58
N ASP A 530 -2.61 -31.95 -17.88
CA ASP A 530 -2.89 -32.79 -16.71
C ASP A 530 -3.11 -31.98 -15.43
N GLY A 531 -2.90 -30.66 -15.45
CA GLY A 531 -3.14 -29.77 -14.31
C GLY A 531 -1.88 -29.50 -13.48
N VAL A 532 -2.00 -29.58 -12.16
CA VAL A 532 -0.93 -29.21 -11.22
C VAL A 532 -0.85 -30.19 -10.05
N LEU A 533 0.36 -30.49 -9.60
CA LEU A 533 0.63 -31.31 -8.42
C LEU A 533 1.29 -30.45 -7.33
N LEU A 534 0.59 -30.26 -6.21
CA LEU A 534 1.13 -29.61 -5.02
C LEU A 534 1.82 -30.67 -4.16
N CYS A 535 3.08 -30.44 -3.81
CA CYS A 535 3.86 -31.33 -2.96
C CYS A 535 4.27 -30.59 -1.70
N GLY A 536 4.01 -31.15 -0.53
CA GLY A 536 4.36 -30.52 0.74
C GLY A 536 3.92 -31.34 1.94
N GLU A 537 3.78 -30.68 3.09
CA GLU A 537 3.31 -31.33 4.30
C GLU A 537 1.79 -31.47 4.31
N HIS A 538 1.34 -32.65 4.73
CA HIS A 538 -0.07 -32.93 4.93
C HIS A 538 -0.63 -32.16 6.13
N ASP A 539 -1.72 -31.43 5.91
CA ASP A 539 -2.54 -30.77 6.92
C ASP A 539 -4.02 -30.98 6.59
N ALA A 540 -4.75 -31.65 7.48
CA ALA A 540 -6.21 -31.84 7.39
C ALA A 540 -6.76 -32.28 6.02
N GLY A 541 -6.08 -33.16 5.29
CA GLY A 541 -6.50 -33.65 3.97
C GLY A 541 -6.01 -32.82 2.79
N SER A 542 -5.14 -31.83 3.02
CA SER A 542 -4.55 -30.96 2.00
C SER A 542 -3.04 -30.78 2.22
N VAL A 543 -2.39 -30.06 1.31
CA VAL A 543 -1.05 -29.48 1.50
C VAL A 543 -1.23 -28.08 2.08
N ASP A 544 -0.54 -27.73 3.17
CA ASP A 544 -0.57 -26.36 3.71
C ASP A 544 0.32 -25.45 2.85
N LEU A 545 -0.28 -24.42 2.23
CA LEU A 545 0.45 -23.41 1.47
C LEU A 545 0.98 -22.27 2.36
N ARG A 546 0.61 -22.22 3.64
CA ARG A 546 0.98 -21.11 4.52
C ARG A 546 2.33 -21.35 5.18
N PRO A 547 3.25 -20.37 5.15
CA PRO A 547 4.57 -20.53 5.72
C PRO A 547 4.51 -20.85 7.22
N ARG A 548 5.25 -21.87 7.65
CA ARG A 548 5.34 -22.30 9.05
C ARG A 548 5.86 -21.22 10.00
N THR A 549 5.37 -21.26 11.24
CA THR A 549 6.05 -20.74 12.43
C THR A 549 6.84 -21.81 13.21
N HIS A 550 6.54 -23.11 13.03
CA HIS A 550 7.21 -24.21 13.74
C HIS A 550 7.53 -25.41 12.83
N ARG A 551 8.72 -26.01 13.00
CA ARG A 551 9.15 -27.25 12.31
C ARG A 551 8.74 -28.49 13.11
N GLY A 552 7.59 -29.09 12.80
CA GLY A 552 7.18 -30.41 13.30
C GLY A 552 7.38 -31.51 12.26
N LYS A 553 7.52 -32.77 12.66
CA LYS A 553 7.52 -33.92 11.72
C LYS A 553 6.08 -34.20 11.30
N ARG A 554 5.65 -33.67 10.14
CA ARG A 554 4.39 -34.05 9.47
C ARG A 554 4.70 -34.95 8.27
N ARG A 555 3.75 -35.79 7.89
CA ARG A 555 3.86 -36.68 6.72
C ARG A 555 3.81 -35.84 5.45
N LEU A 556 4.66 -36.13 4.48
CA LEU A 556 4.66 -35.47 3.17
C LEU A 556 3.60 -36.10 2.25
N CYS A 557 2.97 -35.28 1.42
CA CYS A 557 1.99 -35.70 0.44
C CYS A 557 2.03 -34.86 -0.84
N GLY A 558 1.53 -35.46 -1.91
CA GLY A 558 1.16 -34.81 -3.16
C GLY A 558 -0.35 -34.69 -3.30
N LEU A 559 -0.84 -33.53 -3.74
CA LEU A 559 -2.24 -33.28 -4.05
C LEU A 559 -2.34 -32.77 -5.50
N HIS A 560 -2.93 -33.60 -6.35
CA HIS A 560 -3.10 -33.35 -7.78
C HIS A 560 -4.44 -32.68 -8.04
N TYR A 561 -4.41 -31.54 -8.74
CA TYR A 561 -5.59 -30.85 -9.24
C TYR A 561 -5.61 -30.95 -10.77
N PRO A 562 -6.60 -31.63 -11.36
CA PRO A 562 -6.74 -31.68 -12.81
C PRO A 562 -6.95 -30.29 -13.42
N ALA A 563 -6.46 -30.08 -14.64
CA ALA A 563 -6.72 -28.84 -15.37
C ALA A 563 -8.22 -28.66 -15.64
N LEU A 564 -8.65 -27.41 -15.76
CA LEU A 564 -9.96 -27.11 -16.32
C LEU A 564 -9.98 -27.51 -17.81
N THR A 565 -11.07 -28.12 -18.25
CA THR A 565 -11.25 -28.46 -19.67
C THR A 565 -11.24 -27.18 -20.51
N VAL A 566 -10.32 -27.11 -21.47
CA VAL A 566 -10.22 -26.04 -22.48
C VAL A 566 -10.12 -26.72 -23.84
N THR A 567 -10.97 -26.35 -24.79
CA THR A 567 -10.92 -26.95 -26.13
C THR A 567 -9.77 -26.35 -26.95
N PRO A 568 -9.20 -27.07 -27.94
CA PRO A 568 -8.13 -26.52 -28.78
C PRO A 568 -8.50 -25.21 -29.47
N GLU A 569 -9.78 -24.98 -29.77
CA GLU A 569 -10.29 -23.76 -30.39
C GLU A 569 -10.36 -22.57 -29.42
N GLU A 570 -10.46 -22.83 -28.11
CA GLU A 570 -10.39 -21.79 -27.07
C GLU A 570 -8.94 -21.35 -26.80
N ILE A 571 -7.94 -22.17 -27.16
CA ILE A 571 -6.52 -21.85 -26.91
C ILE A 571 -6.00 -20.89 -27.98
N VAL A 572 -5.72 -19.66 -27.57
CA VAL A 572 -5.13 -18.60 -28.38
C VAL A 572 -3.63 -18.51 -28.15
N ASN A 573 -3.17 -18.59 -26.91
CA ASN A 573 -1.76 -18.47 -26.52
C ASN A 573 -1.45 -19.35 -25.32
N VAL A 574 -0.40 -20.17 -25.39
CA VAL A 574 0.03 -21.01 -24.26
C VAL A 574 1.04 -20.32 -23.33
N SER A 575 1.62 -19.20 -23.76
CA SER A 575 2.55 -18.41 -22.98
C SER A 575 1.84 -17.74 -21.80
N GLY A 576 2.49 -17.72 -20.62
CA GLY A 576 1.98 -17.05 -19.43
C GLY A 576 0.87 -17.78 -18.67
N ALA A 577 0.39 -18.95 -19.13
CA ALA A 577 -0.61 -19.73 -18.39
C ALA A 577 -0.07 -20.17 -17.01
N GLY A 578 1.19 -20.62 -16.95
CA GLY A 578 1.90 -20.93 -15.70
C GLY A 578 2.11 -19.69 -14.82
N ASP A 579 2.58 -18.59 -15.39
CA ASP A 579 2.80 -17.34 -14.66
C ASP A 579 1.50 -16.75 -14.08
N SER A 580 0.40 -16.84 -14.84
CA SER A 580 -0.95 -16.47 -14.38
C SER A 580 -1.41 -17.35 -13.24
N PHE A 581 -1.19 -18.67 -13.36
CA PHE A 581 -1.47 -19.62 -12.29
C PHE A 581 -0.69 -19.26 -11.01
N ALA A 582 0.63 -19.07 -11.12
CA ALA A 582 1.51 -18.74 -10.01
C ALA A 582 1.10 -17.39 -9.38
N GLY A 583 0.84 -16.37 -10.19
CA GLY A 583 0.37 -15.06 -9.71
C GLY A 583 -0.95 -15.13 -8.94
N ALA A 584 -1.94 -15.87 -9.43
CA ALA A 584 -3.22 -16.03 -8.75
C ALA A 584 -3.14 -16.91 -7.50
N LEU A 585 -2.31 -17.95 -7.51
CA LEU A 585 -1.98 -18.78 -6.35
C LEU A 585 -1.33 -17.93 -5.25
N MET A 586 -0.33 -17.12 -5.58
CA MET A 586 0.30 -16.16 -4.66
C MET A 586 -0.72 -15.14 -4.12
N ALA A 587 -1.60 -14.60 -4.96
CA ALA A 587 -2.64 -13.67 -4.53
C ALA A 587 -3.59 -14.31 -3.50
N GLY A 588 -3.98 -15.58 -3.70
CA GLY A 588 -4.79 -16.35 -2.76
C GLY A 588 -4.09 -16.58 -1.41
N ILE A 589 -2.81 -16.98 -1.44
CA ILE A 589 -1.99 -17.16 -0.23
C ILE A 589 -1.94 -15.86 0.58
N LEU A 590 -1.72 -14.72 -0.09
CA LEU A 590 -1.66 -13.40 0.55
C LEU A 590 -3.02 -12.91 1.07
N GLN A 591 -4.13 -13.47 0.59
CA GLN A 591 -5.47 -13.21 1.13
C GLN A 591 -5.81 -14.13 2.31
N GLY A 592 -4.93 -15.06 2.68
CA GLY A 592 -5.19 -16.03 3.73
C GLY A 592 -6.26 -17.07 3.36
N LYS A 593 -6.48 -17.30 2.06
CA LYS A 593 -7.40 -18.35 1.57
C LYS A 593 -6.82 -19.74 1.83
N ASP A 594 -7.69 -20.75 1.91
CA ASP A 594 -7.28 -22.15 1.98
C ASP A 594 -6.66 -22.64 0.66
N THR A 595 -5.98 -23.77 0.71
CA THR A 595 -5.25 -24.32 -0.44
C THR A 595 -6.12 -24.59 -1.66
N ASP A 596 -7.30 -25.17 -1.47
CA ASP A 596 -8.20 -25.51 -2.59
C ASP A 596 -8.63 -24.24 -3.33
N ARG A 597 -9.05 -23.21 -2.58
CA ARG A 597 -9.38 -21.90 -3.17
C ARG A 597 -8.19 -21.29 -3.91
N CYS A 598 -6.98 -21.33 -3.33
CA CYS A 598 -5.81 -20.75 -3.97
C CYS A 598 -5.46 -21.44 -5.30
N VAL A 599 -5.51 -22.78 -5.35
CA VAL A 599 -5.22 -23.55 -6.58
C VAL A 599 -6.28 -23.30 -7.64
N ARG A 600 -7.56 -23.27 -7.26
CA ARG A 600 -8.67 -22.98 -8.19
C ARG A 600 -8.59 -21.58 -8.78
N MET A 601 -8.21 -20.58 -8.00
CA MET A 601 -7.89 -19.24 -8.51
C MET A 601 -6.79 -19.30 -9.58
N GLY A 602 -5.72 -20.07 -9.30
CA GLY A 602 -4.65 -20.35 -10.26
C GLY A 602 -5.15 -20.95 -11.58
N LEU A 603 -5.96 -22.02 -11.51
CA LEU A 603 -6.47 -22.72 -12.68
C LEU A 603 -7.39 -21.81 -13.54
N LEU A 604 -8.20 -20.95 -12.91
CA LEU A 604 -9.02 -19.97 -13.61
C LEU A 604 -8.15 -18.93 -14.33
N ALA A 605 -7.14 -18.40 -13.65
CA ALA A 605 -6.20 -17.44 -14.24
C ALA A 605 -5.46 -18.04 -15.44
N ALA A 606 -5.00 -19.30 -15.32
CA ALA A 606 -4.37 -20.03 -16.43
C ALA A 606 -5.31 -20.16 -17.63
N ARG A 607 -6.56 -20.58 -17.42
CA ARG A 607 -7.58 -20.70 -18.48
C ARG A 607 -7.82 -19.35 -19.18
N MET A 608 -7.89 -18.26 -18.42
CA MET A 608 -8.09 -16.92 -19.00
C MET A 608 -6.90 -16.49 -19.86
N SER A 609 -5.66 -16.81 -19.46
CA SER A 609 -4.47 -16.57 -20.28
C SER A 609 -4.45 -17.43 -21.53
N LEU A 610 -4.84 -18.71 -21.44
CA LEU A 610 -4.96 -19.60 -22.60
C LEU A 610 -5.88 -19.02 -23.68
N ALA A 611 -6.98 -18.39 -23.27
CA ALA A 611 -7.95 -17.74 -24.16
C ALA A 611 -7.55 -16.33 -24.62
N SER A 612 -6.39 -15.82 -24.22
CA SER A 612 -5.94 -14.45 -24.52
C SER A 612 -4.83 -14.44 -25.58
N PRO A 613 -4.74 -13.42 -26.44
CA PRO A 613 -3.54 -13.21 -27.26
C PRO A 613 -2.33 -12.76 -26.42
N HIS A 614 -2.55 -12.22 -25.21
CA HIS A 614 -1.50 -11.77 -24.31
C HIS A 614 -1.17 -12.84 -23.27
N PRO A 615 0.10 -12.95 -22.81
CA PRO A 615 0.47 -13.92 -21.79
C PRO A 615 -0.35 -13.81 -20.50
N ILE A 616 -0.69 -12.58 -20.09
CA ILE A 616 -1.62 -12.31 -19.00
C ILE A 616 -2.89 -11.70 -19.59
N SER A 617 -4.04 -12.29 -19.26
CA SER A 617 -5.32 -11.82 -19.78
C SER A 617 -5.62 -10.37 -19.33
N PRO A 618 -5.89 -9.43 -20.26
CA PRO A 618 -6.18 -8.04 -19.89
C PRO A 618 -7.44 -7.85 -19.04
N ILE A 619 -8.33 -8.85 -19.03
CA ILE A 619 -9.59 -8.85 -18.27
C ILE A 619 -9.49 -9.66 -16.97
N LEU A 620 -8.29 -10.14 -16.61
CA LEU A 620 -8.05 -10.80 -15.33
C LEU A 620 -8.38 -9.82 -14.19
N THR A 621 -9.18 -10.27 -13.23
CA THR A 621 -9.56 -9.53 -12.02
C THR A 621 -9.74 -10.51 -10.86
N LEU A 622 -9.80 -10.02 -9.61
CA LEU A 622 -10.14 -10.87 -8.46
C LEU A 622 -11.48 -11.58 -8.63
N ASP A 623 -12.43 -10.89 -9.25
CA ASP A 623 -13.77 -11.38 -9.50
C ASP A 623 -13.79 -12.54 -10.51
N SER A 624 -12.97 -12.44 -11.56
CA SER A 624 -12.92 -13.45 -12.63
C SER A 624 -12.23 -14.74 -12.23
N VAL A 625 -11.46 -14.73 -11.13
CA VAL A 625 -10.80 -15.92 -10.57
C VAL A 625 -11.45 -16.42 -9.28
N ASP A 626 -12.62 -15.90 -8.92
CA ASP A 626 -13.32 -16.34 -7.71
C ASP A 626 -13.91 -17.75 -7.90
N PRO A 627 -13.42 -18.78 -7.17
CA PRO A 627 -13.90 -20.14 -7.33
C PRO A 627 -15.38 -20.30 -6.97
N ASP A 628 -15.91 -19.44 -6.10
CA ASP A 628 -17.30 -19.49 -5.62
C ASP A 628 -18.32 -19.11 -6.74
N LYS A 629 -17.84 -18.52 -7.84
CA LYS A 629 -18.66 -18.19 -9.03
C LYS A 629 -18.78 -19.35 -10.01
N VAL A 630 -18.00 -20.41 -9.83
CA VAL A 630 -18.05 -21.61 -10.66
C VAL A 630 -18.83 -22.69 -9.90
N PRO A 631 -19.91 -23.26 -10.47
CA PRO A 631 -20.68 -24.31 -9.80
C PRO A 631 -19.79 -25.47 -9.33
N ALA A 632 -20.02 -25.97 -8.11
CA ALA A 632 -19.21 -27.00 -7.47
C ALA A 632 -19.05 -28.28 -8.32
N GLU A 633 -20.09 -28.65 -9.07
CA GLU A 633 -20.13 -29.81 -9.98
C GLU A 633 -19.21 -29.70 -11.21
N ASN A 634 -18.77 -28.49 -11.55
CA ASN A 634 -17.87 -28.24 -12.69
C ASN A 634 -16.39 -28.36 -12.33
N TRP A 635 -16.09 -28.60 -11.07
CA TRP A 635 -14.73 -28.73 -10.59
C TRP A 635 -14.26 -30.19 -10.60
N PRO A 636 -13.14 -30.51 -11.28
CA PRO A 636 -12.52 -31.81 -11.16
C PRO A 636 -12.15 -32.12 -9.71
N THR A 637 -12.32 -33.38 -9.31
CA THR A 637 -11.98 -33.84 -7.95
C THR A 637 -10.46 -33.95 -7.80
N PRO A 638 -9.84 -33.34 -6.77
CA PRO A 638 -8.42 -33.49 -6.52
C PRO A 638 -8.04 -34.92 -6.12
N GLY A 639 -6.90 -35.41 -6.61
CA GLY A 639 -6.35 -36.74 -6.31
C GLY A 639 -5.20 -36.67 -5.31
N PHE A 640 -5.17 -37.61 -4.37
CA PHE A 640 -4.15 -37.64 -3.31
C PHE A 640 -3.07 -38.70 -3.58
N VAL A 641 -1.80 -38.36 -3.39
CA VAL A 641 -0.65 -39.27 -3.54
C VAL A 641 0.26 -39.17 -2.31
N TRP A 642 0.52 -40.28 -1.62
CA TRP A 642 1.42 -40.29 -0.45
C TRP A 642 2.90 -40.34 -0.87
N MET A 643 3.76 -39.66 -0.11
CA MET A 643 5.22 -39.63 -0.32
C MET A 643 5.93 -40.50 0.74
N ASP A 644 5.66 -41.81 0.71
CA ASP A 644 6.22 -42.78 1.66
C ASP A 644 7.64 -43.20 1.33
#